data_AF-A0A7V3AEZ9-F1
#
_entry.id   AF-A0A7V3AEZ9-F1
#
_cell.length_a   1.000
_cell.length_b   1.000
_cell.length_c   1.000
_cell.angle_alpha   90.00
_cell.angle_beta   90.00
_cell.angle_gamma   90.00
#
_symmetry.space_group_name_H-M   'P 1'
#
loop_
_entity.id
_entity.type
_entity.pdbx_description
1 polymer ?
#
loop_
_entity_poly.entity_id
_entity_poly.type
_entity_poly.pdbx_seq_one_letter_code
_entity_poly.pdbx_strand_id
1 'polypeptide(L)'
;MPEEILYCSTCGKRIPPEEAEAEDFQLLGGELACEACLAQAFPERKQKLREVRSTRLRWRAERAAALAQAQPPRQIYPPPGTASPPPSSDTAVAAVKRELEEDADPQPPVKPVETAAATEGATGKPRRILLLWGLLVAGLSAIVAMLLVTPAARQAAQKPADAGARRIPKAAIDVKKAVAESATEPAGLPPVQVALAEIELIRRQVGDTPSLAAAEVAMAKLRAIAQRADEPARSTALAIGRRYERQVDAAARQFARDAAERAEDLAAQRMFGGAVEQLRAAVRALPEASPWVQKVGRQRMAATIERWSDERRRQLSSYGARLESELAVGHGGQVERLVAELAQYPESEFRDLARAYANQLAALREREEQRRRDDEEAARAAWPGFFAAYDGALAQRDFDGAARLCAPEADSALRRGGVAQPEAVLAGFAEEAERVRNLFPRVLRHLDSLKGERVQLRLTTGQVEGVLLGVQDGQLLLSAGNRIEIRLPPSRLSSEALALLLKDAPREEWAAALAALRFAEAPRQAEERSLALSALYQELRLPLPVCWAQRFEFERRLRWREALMPRMEALRKAVGEGRVPVIREALAQVRTLSNGGSLTKEEVALIAEAERAVGQARVVQVVFQNGRLPVPEFQGLRIDQIGSYHRSADQCDFEMKNGLRVGAAGGLLRALLRFDGLSELLGRGRLLKATLELYQPEGTAAPNAAVALYPLRRAWTPDASSWMHADRGGLQTWEKPGASGEKDADAQAVAQVLLDGQSGLWRSWDLSDYLRGVWEGRWKDEGLLMRVARDEPRFLVHFCVEEGPAAVANDPALRPRLVVEFEKFGP
;
A
#
# COMPACT_ATOMS: atom_id res chain seq x y z
N MET A 1 -26.40 11.85 15.25
CA MET A 1 -25.86 12.85 16.18
C MET A 1 -26.82 14.03 16.18
N PRO A 2 -27.13 14.65 17.33
CA PRO A 2 -27.97 15.86 17.35
C PRO A 2 -27.28 16.96 16.54
N GLU A 3 -28.02 17.66 15.68
CA GLU A 3 -27.49 18.76 14.86
C GLU A 3 -27.04 19.90 15.78
N GLU A 4 -25.73 20.17 15.78
CA GLU A 4 -25.15 21.28 16.52
C GLU A 4 -25.65 22.60 15.92
N ILE A 5 -26.44 23.36 16.68
CA ILE A 5 -26.98 24.65 16.23
C ILE A 5 -25.88 25.71 16.37
N LEU A 6 -25.35 26.18 15.24
CA LEU A 6 -24.31 27.20 15.21
C LEU A 6 -24.91 28.62 15.22
N TYR A 7 -24.25 29.53 15.94
CA TYR A 7 -24.64 30.95 16.06
C TYR A 7 -23.49 31.85 15.58
N CYS A 8 -23.83 32.97 14.95
CA CYS A 8 -22.87 33.97 14.50
C CYS A 8 -22.28 34.73 15.71
N SER A 9 -20.95 34.74 15.86
CA SER A 9 -20.22 35.45 16.91
C SER A 9 -20.43 36.97 16.85
N THR A 10 -20.65 37.52 15.65
CA THR A 10 -20.81 38.97 15.44
C THR A 10 -22.21 39.48 15.75
N CYS A 11 -23.27 38.76 15.36
CA CYS A 11 -24.66 39.25 15.51
C CYS A 11 -25.58 38.35 16.33
N GLY A 12 -25.10 37.22 16.84
CA GLY A 12 -25.86 36.28 17.66
C GLY A 12 -26.96 35.50 16.93
N LYS A 13 -27.17 35.75 15.61
CA LYS A 13 -28.19 35.04 14.84
C LYS A 13 -27.78 33.58 14.60
N ARG A 14 -28.76 32.68 14.66
CA ARG A 14 -28.60 31.28 14.25
C ARG A 14 -28.15 31.23 12.79
N ILE A 15 -27.08 30.50 12.51
CA ILE A 15 -26.62 30.26 11.14
C ILE A 15 -27.43 29.06 10.59
N PRO A 16 -28.11 29.19 9.44
CA PRO A 16 -28.83 28.08 8.83
C PRO A 16 -27.89 26.88 8.57
N PRO A 17 -28.36 25.63 8.65
CA PRO A 17 -27.52 24.45 8.40
C PRO A 17 -26.87 24.47 7.01
N GLU A 18 -27.57 24.98 5.99
CA GLU A 18 -27.01 25.19 4.65
C GLU A 18 -25.85 26.21 4.59
N GLU A 19 -25.71 27.04 5.63
CA GLU A 19 -24.65 28.04 5.77
C GLU A 19 -23.55 27.63 6.78
N ALA A 20 -23.68 26.50 7.50
CA ALA A 20 -22.90 26.23 8.70
C ALA A 20 -22.32 24.80 8.75
N GLU A 21 -21.51 24.38 7.77
CA GLU A 21 -20.61 23.23 7.98
C GLU A 21 -19.34 23.75 8.69
N ALA A 22 -19.10 23.30 9.93
CA ALA A 22 -18.02 23.78 10.80
C ALA A 22 -16.62 23.69 10.15
N GLU A 23 -16.42 22.74 9.23
CA GLU A 23 -15.18 22.56 8.46
C GLU A 23 -14.86 23.74 7.52
N ASP A 24 -15.88 24.43 6.98
CA ASP A 24 -15.69 25.57 6.07
C ASP A 24 -15.02 26.76 6.80
N PHE A 25 -15.34 26.92 8.08
CA PHE A 25 -14.84 28.03 8.90
C PHE A 25 -13.48 27.72 9.52
N GLN A 26 -13.19 26.45 9.83
CA GLN A 26 -11.86 26.02 10.27
C GLN A 26 -10.79 26.26 9.18
N LEU A 27 -11.13 26.02 7.91
CA LEU A 27 -10.23 26.30 6.77
C LEU A 27 -9.96 27.79 6.55
N LEU A 28 -10.84 28.68 7.05
CA LEU A 28 -10.70 30.13 6.92
C LEU A 28 -10.01 30.80 8.12
N GLY A 29 -9.70 30.04 9.19
CA GLY A 29 -8.93 30.52 10.33
C GLY A 29 -9.57 31.68 11.10
N GLY A 30 -10.90 31.70 11.27
CA GLY A 30 -11.61 32.81 11.92
C GLY A 30 -12.87 32.41 12.69
N GLU A 31 -13.43 33.38 13.42
CA GLU A 31 -14.67 33.23 14.19
C GLU A 31 -15.90 32.98 13.28
N LEU A 32 -16.86 32.21 13.80
CA LEU A 32 -18.12 31.88 13.11
C LEU A 32 -18.97 33.13 12.86
N ALA A 33 -19.07 33.59 11.61
CA ALA A 33 -19.92 34.72 11.23
C ALA A 33 -20.92 34.34 10.14
N CYS A 34 -22.17 34.85 10.21
CA CYS A 34 -23.18 34.63 9.18
C CYS A 34 -22.83 35.37 7.88
N GLU A 35 -23.42 34.98 6.76
CA GLU A 35 -23.07 35.55 5.45
C GLU A 35 -23.28 37.07 5.38
N ALA A 36 -24.27 37.60 6.10
CA ALA A 36 -24.52 39.04 6.20
C ALA A 36 -23.38 39.78 6.92
N CYS A 37 -22.91 39.27 8.06
CA CYS A 37 -21.79 39.85 8.81
C CYS A 37 -20.47 39.71 8.06
N LEU A 38 -20.24 38.57 7.38
CA LEU A 38 -19.09 38.38 6.50
C LEU A 38 -19.09 39.36 5.32
N ALA A 39 -20.26 39.58 4.70
CA ALA A 39 -20.39 40.53 3.58
C ALA A 39 -20.06 41.97 4.01
N GLN A 40 -20.42 42.34 5.24
CA GLN A 40 -20.24 43.69 5.73
C GLN A 40 -18.82 43.95 6.27
N ALA A 41 -18.24 42.98 6.97
CA ALA A 41 -16.94 43.14 7.63
C ALA A 41 -15.75 42.67 6.79
N PHE A 42 -15.91 41.62 5.97
CA PHE A 42 -14.80 40.96 5.26
C PHE A 42 -15.21 40.40 3.89
N PRO A 43 -15.43 41.26 2.87
CA PRO A 43 -15.91 40.83 1.55
C PRO A 43 -14.99 39.82 0.85
N GLU A 44 -13.67 39.89 1.09
CA GLU A 44 -12.70 38.92 0.56
C GLU A 44 -12.86 37.52 1.18
N ARG A 45 -13.18 37.43 2.48
CA ARG A 45 -13.45 36.15 3.15
C ARG A 45 -14.74 35.51 2.63
N LYS A 46 -15.75 36.33 2.32
CA LYS A 46 -16.98 35.86 1.68
C LYS A 46 -16.71 35.23 0.31
N GLN A 47 -15.82 35.83 -0.48
CA GLN A 47 -15.44 35.29 -1.78
C GLN A 47 -14.70 33.94 -1.63
N LYS A 48 -13.73 33.84 -0.71
CA LYS A 48 -13.06 32.57 -0.40
C LYS A 48 -14.02 31.49 0.10
N LEU A 49 -15.00 31.83 0.95
CA LEU A 49 -16.02 30.88 1.41
C LEU A 49 -16.85 30.33 0.23
N ARG A 50 -17.18 31.17 -0.75
CA ARG A 50 -17.88 30.73 -1.98
C ARG A 50 -17.01 29.81 -2.84
N GLU A 51 -15.72 30.08 -2.97
CA GLU A 51 -14.78 29.24 -3.70
C GLU A 51 -14.64 27.85 -3.05
N VAL A 52 -14.46 27.79 -1.73
CA VAL A 52 -14.39 26.53 -0.95
C VAL A 52 -15.68 25.72 -1.11
N ARG A 53 -16.84 26.36 -0.98
CA ARG A 53 -18.14 25.70 -1.18
C ARG A 53 -18.32 25.18 -2.60
N SER A 54 -17.94 25.96 -3.61
CA SER A 54 -18.07 25.54 -5.02
C SER A 54 -17.19 24.33 -5.34
N THR A 55 -15.97 24.30 -4.80
CA THR A 55 -15.01 23.20 -4.95
C THR A 55 -15.54 21.93 -4.29
N ARG A 56 -16.11 22.03 -3.08
CA ARG A 56 -16.71 20.88 -2.38
C ARG A 56 -17.93 20.33 -3.12
N LEU A 57 -18.82 21.20 -3.62
CA LEU A 57 -19.99 20.77 -4.38
C LEU A 57 -19.58 20.03 -5.66
N ARG A 58 -18.53 20.51 -6.33
CA ARG A 58 -17.92 19.83 -7.49
C ARG A 58 -17.39 18.46 -7.12
N TRP A 59 -16.65 18.35 -6.01
CA TRP A 59 -16.14 17.06 -5.52
C TRP A 59 -17.27 16.07 -5.15
N ARG A 60 -18.34 16.54 -4.48
CA ARG A 60 -19.52 15.71 -4.16
C ARG A 60 -20.21 15.22 -5.44
N ALA A 61 -20.35 16.08 -6.46
CA ALA A 61 -20.91 15.72 -7.75
C ALA A 61 -20.04 14.71 -8.52
N GLU A 62 -18.72 14.89 -8.53
CA GLU A 62 -17.76 13.97 -9.15
C GLU A 62 -17.76 12.61 -8.44
N ARG A 63 -17.83 12.59 -7.10
CA ARG A 63 -17.94 11.35 -6.32
C ARG A 63 -19.27 10.64 -6.54
N ALA A 64 -20.38 11.38 -6.63
CA ALA A 64 -21.68 10.82 -6.97
C ALA A 64 -21.70 10.24 -8.39
N ALA A 65 -21.06 10.90 -9.36
CA ALA A 65 -20.89 10.40 -10.72
C ALA A 65 -20.00 9.15 -10.77
N ALA A 66 -18.91 9.11 -10.00
CA ALA A 66 -18.04 7.93 -9.88
C ALA A 66 -18.78 6.74 -9.25
N LEU A 67 -19.61 6.98 -8.23
CA LEU A 67 -20.47 5.96 -7.64
C LEU A 67 -21.59 5.50 -8.59
N ALA A 68 -22.13 6.39 -9.42
CA ALA A 68 -23.11 6.04 -10.45
C ALA A 68 -22.49 5.26 -11.63
N GLN A 69 -21.19 5.44 -11.90
CA GLN A 69 -20.44 4.70 -12.91
C GLN A 69 -19.94 3.33 -12.43
N ALA A 70 -19.92 3.09 -11.12
CA ALA A 70 -19.68 1.76 -10.54
C ALA A 70 -20.92 0.86 -10.76
N GLN A 71 -20.97 0.18 -11.91
CA GLN A 71 -22.11 -0.67 -12.29
C GLN A 71 -22.15 -2.01 -11.53
N PRO A 72 -23.33 -2.49 -11.10
CA PRO A 72 -23.59 -3.91 -10.85
C PRO A 72 -23.54 -4.71 -12.18
N PRO A 73 -23.41 -6.05 -12.15
CA PRO A 73 -23.20 -6.86 -13.36
C PRO A 73 -24.29 -6.62 -14.42
N ARG A 74 -23.88 -6.23 -15.63
CA ARG A 74 -24.77 -5.97 -16.76
C ARG A 74 -25.35 -7.27 -17.33
N GLN A 75 -26.68 -7.26 -17.43
CA GLN A 75 -27.51 -8.14 -18.24
C GLN A 75 -27.26 -7.83 -19.73
N ILE A 76 -27.06 -8.88 -20.53
CA ILE A 76 -26.76 -8.84 -21.97
C ILE A 76 -28.08 -8.63 -22.74
N TYR A 77 -28.19 -7.51 -23.48
CA TYR A 77 -28.84 -7.31 -24.80
C TYR A 77 -29.22 -5.82 -25.01
N PRO A 78 -28.92 -5.19 -26.18
CA PRO A 78 -29.47 -3.88 -26.54
C PRO A 78 -30.63 -3.97 -27.56
N PRO A 79 -31.54 -2.97 -27.62
CA PRO A 79 -32.53 -2.81 -28.69
C PRO A 79 -31.96 -2.08 -29.92
N PRO A 80 -32.59 -2.18 -31.11
CA PRO A 80 -32.03 -1.71 -32.36
C PRO A 80 -32.36 -0.22 -32.64
N GLY A 81 -31.43 0.47 -33.31
CA GLY A 81 -31.74 1.66 -34.10
C GLY A 81 -30.81 2.85 -33.90
N THR A 82 -30.16 3.21 -35.01
CA THR A 82 -29.55 4.50 -35.40
C THR A 82 -28.03 4.65 -35.25
N ALA A 83 -27.32 4.40 -36.35
CA ALA A 83 -26.02 5.00 -36.65
C ALA A 83 -25.92 5.27 -38.16
N SER A 84 -25.53 6.49 -38.51
CA SER A 84 -25.18 6.95 -39.87
C SER A 84 -23.93 6.23 -40.41
N PRO A 85 -23.76 6.15 -41.75
CA PRO A 85 -22.75 5.29 -42.35
C PRO A 85 -21.33 5.92 -42.32
N PRO A 86 -20.27 5.14 -42.06
CA PRO A 86 -18.88 5.53 -42.35
C PRO A 86 -18.53 5.31 -43.84
N PRO A 87 -17.45 5.94 -44.34
CA PRO A 87 -17.17 6.05 -45.77
C PRO A 87 -16.76 4.71 -46.40
N SER A 88 -17.30 4.46 -47.59
CA SER A 88 -17.09 3.27 -48.42
C SER A 88 -15.66 3.20 -48.96
N SER A 89 -14.88 2.20 -48.53
CA SER A 89 -13.80 1.65 -49.34
C SER A 89 -14.30 0.40 -50.07
N ASP A 90 -15.14 0.62 -51.07
CA ASP A 90 -15.55 -0.40 -52.04
C ASP A 90 -14.37 -0.76 -52.93
N THR A 91 -14.02 -2.04 -53.02
CA THR A 91 -13.41 -2.61 -54.25
C THR A 91 -13.30 -4.12 -54.20
N ALA A 92 -13.05 -4.76 -53.06
CA ALA A 92 -12.76 -6.21 -53.04
C ALA A 92 -14.02 -7.10 -52.93
N VAL A 93 -14.92 -6.81 -51.99
CA VAL A 93 -16.21 -7.52 -51.91
C VAL A 93 -17.07 -7.17 -53.12
N ALA A 94 -17.07 -5.92 -53.56
CA ALA A 94 -17.71 -5.52 -54.81
C ALA A 94 -17.14 -6.26 -56.04
N ALA A 95 -15.82 -6.44 -56.16
CA ALA A 95 -15.24 -7.20 -57.29
C ALA A 95 -15.58 -8.70 -57.24
N VAL A 96 -15.49 -9.34 -56.06
CA VAL A 96 -15.87 -10.76 -55.91
C VAL A 96 -17.37 -10.96 -56.07
N LYS A 97 -18.20 -10.02 -55.60
CA LYS A 97 -19.66 -10.05 -55.71
C LYS A 97 -20.13 -9.80 -57.14
N ARG A 98 -19.57 -8.79 -57.84
CA ARG A 98 -19.94 -8.41 -59.22
C ARG A 98 -19.55 -9.49 -60.24
N GLU A 99 -18.37 -10.10 -60.11
CA GLU A 99 -17.97 -11.22 -60.99
C GLU A 99 -18.71 -12.54 -60.68
N LEU A 100 -19.21 -12.72 -59.44
CA LEU A 100 -20.02 -13.90 -59.09
C LEU A 100 -21.51 -13.72 -59.43
N GLU A 101 -21.98 -12.49 -59.59
CA GLU A 101 -23.34 -12.15 -60.05
C GLU A 101 -23.44 -12.20 -61.58
N GLU A 102 -22.36 -11.93 -62.33
CA GLU A 102 -22.31 -12.07 -63.80
C GLU A 102 -22.43 -13.53 -64.31
N ASP A 103 -22.24 -14.53 -63.43
CA ASP A 103 -22.28 -15.97 -63.75
C ASP A 103 -23.62 -16.67 -63.41
N ALA A 104 -24.61 -15.96 -62.84
CA ALA A 104 -25.85 -16.55 -62.31
C ALA A 104 -27.09 -16.22 -63.17
N ASP A 105 -27.71 -17.24 -63.77
CA ASP A 105 -28.93 -17.15 -64.59
C ASP A 105 -30.18 -16.80 -63.74
N PRO A 106 -31.03 -15.82 -64.11
CA PRO A 106 -32.07 -15.29 -63.21
C PRO A 106 -33.37 -16.11 -63.21
N GLN A 107 -33.89 -16.44 -62.02
CA GLN A 107 -35.29 -16.87 -61.81
C GLN A 107 -36.16 -15.74 -61.22
N PRO A 108 -37.47 -15.68 -61.56
CA PRO A 108 -38.34 -14.56 -61.19
C PRO A 108 -38.92 -14.70 -59.75
N PRO A 109 -39.24 -13.56 -59.09
CA PRO A 109 -39.61 -13.53 -57.68
C PRO A 109 -41.11 -13.78 -57.44
N VAL A 110 -41.43 -14.45 -56.32
CA VAL A 110 -42.79 -14.57 -55.76
C VAL A 110 -42.98 -13.54 -54.65
N LYS A 111 -44.09 -12.79 -54.71
CA LYS A 111 -44.48 -11.70 -53.80
C LYS A 111 -44.96 -12.22 -52.43
N PRO A 112 -44.74 -11.47 -51.33
CA PRO A 112 -45.30 -11.77 -50.01
C PRO A 112 -46.68 -11.13 -49.80
N VAL A 113 -47.50 -11.77 -48.95
CA VAL A 113 -48.81 -11.29 -48.50
C VAL A 113 -48.64 -10.52 -47.18
N GLU A 114 -49.14 -9.28 -47.16
CA GLU A 114 -49.31 -8.43 -45.98
C GLU A 114 -50.57 -8.80 -45.19
N THR A 115 -50.52 -8.70 -43.86
CA THR A 115 -51.70 -8.34 -43.05
C THR A 115 -51.30 -7.41 -41.90
N ALA A 116 -51.97 -6.26 -41.88
CA ALA A 116 -51.94 -5.18 -40.89
C ALA A 116 -52.65 -5.58 -39.57
N ALA A 117 -52.10 -5.22 -38.40
CA ALA A 117 -52.44 -4.05 -37.57
C ALA A 117 -53.76 -4.15 -36.77
N ALA A 118 -53.66 -3.98 -35.44
CA ALA A 118 -54.62 -3.20 -34.65
C ALA A 118 -54.05 -2.89 -33.24
N THR A 119 -54.33 -1.65 -32.83
CA THR A 119 -53.93 -0.89 -31.64
C THR A 119 -54.93 -1.00 -30.49
N GLU A 120 -54.47 -0.73 -29.26
CA GLU A 120 -55.14 -0.07 -28.09
C GLU A 120 -54.31 -0.43 -26.82
N GLY A 121 -54.06 0.37 -25.78
CA GLY A 121 -54.59 1.66 -25.31
C GLY A 121 -54.80 1.60 -23.78
N ALA A 122 -54.08 2.44 -23.02
CA ALA A 122 -54.42 2.99 -21.68
C ALA A 122 -53.98 2.33 -20.34
N THR A 123 -53.07 3.05 -19.66
CA THR A 123 -53.09 3.60 -18.26
C THR A 123 -53.23 2.70 -17.01
N GLY A 124 -52.28 2.89 -16.05
CA GLY A 124 -52.51 2.66 -14.60
C GLY A 124 -51.26 2.31 -13.77
N LYS A 125 -50.75 3.25 -12.95
CA LYS A 125 -49.75 3.06 -11.85
C LYS A 125 -50.47 3.14 -10.48
N PRO A 126 -49.83 2.90 -9.32
CA PRO A 126 -48.85 1.87 -8.94
C PRO A 126 -49.18 1.25 -7.55
N ARG A 127 -48.70 0.05 -7.23
CA ARG A 127 -48.48 -0.43 -5.84
C ARG A 127 -47.81 -1.80 -5.85
N ARG A 128 -46.52 -1.89 -5.47
CA ARG A 128 -45.81 -3.11 -4.99
C ARG A 128 -44.31 -2.79 -4.78
N ILE A 129 -43.93 -2.37 -3.56
CA ILE A 129 -42.52 -2.17 -3.15
C ILE A 129 -42.10 -3.08 -1.98
N LEU A 130 -42.99 -3.88 -1.39
CA LEU A 130 -42.66 -4.68 -0.19
C LEU A 130 -42.30 -6.16 -0.44
N LEU A 131 -42.35 -6.66 -1.68
CA LEU A 131 -41.98 -8.06 -2.02
C LEU A 131 -40.56 -8.22 -2.58
N LEU A 132 -39.88 -7.12 -2.94
CA LEU A 132 -38.54 -7.14 -3.55
C LEU A 132 -37.40 -7.20 -2.53
N TRP A 133 -37.64 -6.81 -1.27
CA TRP A 133 -36.62 -6.84 -0.22
C TRP A 133 -36.40 -8.24 0.38
N GLY A 134 -37.43 -9.09 0.42
CA GLY A 134 -37.31 -10.46 0.94
C GLY A 134 -36.49 -11.39 0.03
N LEU A 135 -36.54 -11.19 -1.29
CA LEU A 135 -35.78 -11.98 -2.27
C LEU A 135 -34.30 -11.59 -2.34
N LEU A 136 -33.96 -10.35 -1.98
CA LEU A 136 -32.59 -9.83 -1.99
C LEU A 136 -31.75 -10.39 -0.83
N VAL A 137 -32.36 -10.59 0.34
CA VAL A 137 -31.68 -11.15 1.52
C VAL A 137 -31.46 -12.66 1.37
N ALA A 138 -32.41 -13.40 0.77
CA ALA A 138 -32.23 -14.83 0.49
C ALA A 138 -31.18 -15.11 -0.61
N GLY A 139 -31.03 -14.20 -1.58
CA GLY A 139 -30.02 -14.29 -2.64
C GLY A 139 -28.59 -14.10 -2.13
N LEU A 140 -28.37 -13.22 -1.14
CA LEU A 140 -27.04 -12.96 -0.59
C LEU A 140 -26.50 -14.12 0.26
N SER A 141 -27.36 -14.87 0.96
CA SER A 141 -26.95 -16.05 1.74
C SER A 141 -26.50 -17.22 0.87
N ALA A 142 -27.07 -17.38 -0.33
CA ALA A 142 -26.63 -18.40 -1.30
C ALA A 142 -25.26 -18.07 -1.92
N ILE A 143 -24.91 -16.78 -2.04
CA ILE A 143 -23.65 -16.32 -2.63
C ILE A 143 -22.47 -16.53 -1.68
N VAL A 144 -22.67 -16.35 -0.37
CA VAL A 144 -21.62 -16.60 0.64
C VAL A 144 -21.32 -18.11 0.79
N ALA A 145 -22.33 -18.97 0.63
CA ALA A 145 -22.13 -20.42 0.60
C ALA A 145 -21.37 -20.90 -0.66
N MET A 146 -21.47 -20.18 -1.78
CA MET A 146 -20.75 -20.49 -3.03
C MET A 146 -19.27 -20.09 -3.00
N LEU A 147 -18.87 -19.19 -2.10
CA LEU A 147 -17.51 -18.63 -2.02
C LEU A 147 -16.53 -19.44 -1.13
N LEU A 148 -16.99 -20.52 -0.49
CA LEU A 148 -16.17 -21.37 0.39
C LEU A 148 -15.79 -22.73 -0.24
N VAL A 149 -15.77 -22.85 -1.56
CA VAL A 149 -15.30 -24.07 -2.25
C VAL A 149 -13.79 -24.00 -2.51
N THR A 150 -13.09 -25.04 -2.05
CA THR A 150 -11.63 -25.21 -2.04
C THR A 150 -10.99 -25.25 -3.45
N PRO A 151 -9.68 -24.91 -3.57
CA PRO A 151 -8.97 -24.83 -4.85
C PRO A 151 -8.88 -26.16 -5.64
N ALA A 152 -9.20 -27.30 -5.02
CA ALA A 152 -9.25 -28.60 -5.69
C ALA A 152 -10.38 -28.74 -6.72
N ALA A 153 -11.45 -27.94 -6.62
CA ALA A 153 -12.56 -27.96 -7.59
C ALA A 153 -12.28 -27.12 -8.86
N ARG A 154 -11.33 -26.17 -8.81
CA ARG A 154 -11.00 -25.28 -9.95
C ARG A 154 -10.14 -25.96 -11.02
N GLN A 155 -9.39 -27.01 -10.67
CA GLN A 155 -8.60 -27.78 -11.65
C GLN A 155 -9.43 -28.79 -12.47
N ALA A 156 -10.68 -29.06 -12.11
CA ALA A 156 -11.58 -29.90 -12.90
C ALA A 156 -12.34 -29.13 -14.01
N ALA A 157 -12.31 -27.79 -14.00
CA ALA A 157 -13.12 -26.94 -14.89
C ALA A 157 -12.33 -26.24 -16.02
N GLN A 158 -11.01 -26.42 -16.10
CA GLN A 158 -10.19 -25.93 -17.20
C GLN A 158 -9.68 -27.10 -18.05
N LYS A 159 -10.60 -27.68 -18.83
CA LYS A 159 -10.24 -28.49 -19.99
C LYS A 159 -10.43 -27.59 -21.22
N PRO A 160 -9.43 -27.45 -22.11
CA PRO A 160 -9.54 -26.57 -23.26
C PRO A 160 -10.72 -27.02 -24.13
N ALA A 161 -11.52 -26.06 -24.57
CA ALA A 161 -12.53 -26.26 -25.59
C ALA A 161 -11.80 -26.59 -26.89
N ASP A 162 -11.62 -27.89 -27.14
CA ASP A 162 -11.19 -28.40 -28.43
C ASP A 162 -12.11 -27.86 -29.52
N ALA A 163 -11.48 -27.18 -30.47
CA ALA A 163 -12.09 -26.75 -31.72
C ALA A 163 -12.91 -27.91 -32.31
N GLY A 164 -14.21 -27.65 -32.47
CA GLY A 164 -15.16 -28.63 -32.98
C GLY A 164 -14.78 -29.14 -34.36
N ALA A 165 -14.10 -30.29 -34.40
CA ALA A 165 -14.23 -31.22 -35.49
C ALA A 165 -15.71 -31.61 -35.55
N ARG A 166 -16.44 -31.09 -36.54
CA ARG A 166 -17.82 -31.48 -36.83
C ARG A 166 -17.86 -33.01 -36.86
N ARG A 167 -18.48 -33.62 -35.83
CA ARG A 167 -18.90 -35.01 -35.91
C ARG A 167 -19.80 -35.12 -37.14
N ILE A 168 -19.37 -35.93 -38.10
CA ILE A 168 -20.18 -36.31 -39.24
C ILE A 168 -21.54 -36.78 -38.67
N PRO A 169 -22.67 -36.20 -39.09
CA PRO A 169 -23.97 -36.58 -38.56
C PRO A 169 -24.18 -38.09 -38.73
N LYS A 170 -24.75 -38.73 -37.70
CA LYS A 170 -25.05 -40.18 -37.63
C LYS A 170 -25.73 -40.73 -38.90
N ALA A 171 -26.44 -39.87 -39.61
CA ALA A 171 -27.01 -40.11 -40.94
C ALA A 171 -25.99 -40.61 -42.00
N ALA A 172 -24.72 -40.18 -41.98
CA ALA A 172 -23.73 -40.65 -42.95
C ALA A 172 -23.19 -42.07 -42.62
N ILE A 173 -23.24 -42.47 -41.36
CA ILE A 173 -22.86 -43.82 -40.91
C ILE A 173 -24.00 -44.80 -41.22
N ASP A 174 -25.26 -44.36 -41.11
CA ASP A 174 -26.43 -45.16 -41.48
C ASP A 174 -26.53 -45.41 -42.99
N VAL A 175 -26.00 -44.53 -43.85
CA VAL A 175 -25.94 -44.77 -45.31
C VAL A 175 -24.97 -45.88 -45.68
N LYS A 176 -23.83 -46.04 -44.99
CA LYS A 176 -22.93 -47.19 -45.24
C LYS A 176 -23.55 -48.51 -44.80
N LYS A 177 -24.28 -48.50 -43.69
CA LYS A 177 -24.95 -49.69 -43.14
C LYS A 177 -26.17 -50.13 -43.98
N ALA A 178 -27.00 -49.18 -44.40
CA ALA A 178 -28.15 -49.44 -45.26
C ALA A 178 -27.76 -49.96 -46.67
N VAL A 179 -26.58 -49.58 -47.17
CA VAL A 179 -26.06 -50.07 -48.46
C VAL A 179 -25.42 -51.46 -48.32
N ALA A 180 -24.79 -51.78 -47.18
CA ALA A 180 -24.28 -53.13 -46.92
C ALA A 180 -25.41 -54.14 -46.70
N GLU A 181 -26.55 -53.71 -46.14
CA GLU A 181 -27.71 -54.57 -45.87
C GLU A 181 -28.63 -54.78 -47.09
N SER A 182 -28.47 -54.02 -48.19
CA SER A 182 -29.26 -54.20 -49.42
C SER A 182 -28.53 -54.99 -50.53
N ALA A 183 -27.36 -55.57 -50.25
CA ALA A 183 -26.56 -56.34 -51.22
C ALA A 183 -27.00 -57.81 -51.34
N THR A 184 -28.30 -58.06 -51.43
CA THR A 184 -28.80 -59.32 -52.01
C THR A 184 -28.89 -59.09 -53.51
N GLU A 185 -28.03 -59.76 -54.29
CA GLU A 185 -28.11 -59.73 -55.75
C GLU A 185 -29.55 -60.04 -56.19
N PRO A 186 -30.25 -59.12 -56.88
CA PRO A 186 -31.55 -59.43 -57.43
C PRO A 186 -31.34 -60.42 -58.56
N ALA A 187 -31.51 -61.70 -58.27
CA ALA A 187 -31.40 -62.78 -59.24
C ALA A 187 -32.42 -62.54 -60.37
N GLY A 188 -31.93 -62.09 -61.53
CA GLY A 188 -32.70 -62.00 -62.78
C GLY A 188 -32.87 -60.61 -63.42
N LEU A 189 -32.35 -59.52 -62.86
CA LEU A 189 -32.44 -58.19 -63.51
C LEU A 189 -31.30 -57.94 -64.51
N PRO A 190 -31.57 -57.36 -65.69
CA PRO A 190 -30.53 -56.91 -66.62
C PRO A 190 -29.58 -55.90 -65.94
N PRO A 191 -28.25 -55.96 -66.20
CA PRO A 191 -27.25 -55.07 -65.57
C PRO A 191 -27.58 -53.57 -65.63
N VAL A 192 -28.21 -53.12 -66.73
CA VAL A 192 -28.66 -51.73 -66.92
C VAL A 192 -29.73 -51.33 -65.90
N GLN A 193 -30.66 -52.22 -65.57
CA GLN A 193 -31.73 -51.95 -64.60
C GLN A 193 -31.20 -51.90 -63.17
N VAL A 194 -30.21 -52.73 -62.84
CA VAL A 194 -29.52 -52.67 -61.54
C VAL A 194 -28.78 -51.34 -61.38
N ALA A 195 -28.05 -50.89 -62.40
CA ALA A 195 -27.35 -49.60 -62.38
C ALA A 195 -28.32 -48.41 -62.27
N LEU A 196 -29.45 -48.43 -62.98
CA LEU A 196 -30.47 -47.38 -62.87
C LEU A 196 -31.15 -47.35 -61.49
N ALA A 197 -31.41 -48.52 -60.90
CA ALA A 197 -31.95 -48.61 -59.54
C ALA A 197 -30.96 -48.08 -58.49
N GLU A 198 -29.67 -48.38 -58.63
CA GLU A 198 -28.62 -47.80 -57.78
C GLU A 198 -28.54 -46.28 -57.91
N ILE A 199 -28.62 -45.73 -59.13
CA ILE A 199 -28.61 -44.28 -59.38
C ILE A 199 -29.81 -43.60 -58.72
N GLU A 200 -31.01 -44.16 -58.85
CA GLU A 200 -32.23 -43.64 -58.23
C GLU A 200 -32.18 -43.75 -56.70
N LEU A 201 -31.60 -44.83 -56.16
CA LEU A 201 -31.35 -44.98 -54.73
C LEU A 201 -30.40 -43.90 -54.21
N ILE A 202 -29.29 -43.65 -54.91
CA ILE A 202 -28.35 -42.57 -54.57
C ILE A 202 -29.09 -41.23 -54.60
N ARG A 203 -29.90 -40.97 -55.64
CA ARG A 203 -30.68 -39.73 -55.75
C ARG A 203 -31.64 -39.54 -54.58
N ARG A 204 -32.39 -40.58 -54.20
CA ARG A 204 -33.33 -40.53 -53.07
C ARG A 204 -32.64 -40.36 -51.72
N GLN A 205 -31.50 -41.04 -51.52
CA GLN A 205 -30.72 -40.94 -50.27
C GLN A 205 -30.10 -39.55 -50.07
N VAL A 206 -29.71 -38.91 -51.17
CA VAL A 206 -28.99 -37.62 -51.18
C VAL A 206 -29.99 -36.46 -51.18
N GLY A 207 -31.19 -36.67 -51.74
CA GLY A 207 -32.23 -35.67 -51.85
C GLY A 207 -31.94 -34.61 -52.92
N ASP A 208 -32.87 -33.67 -53.13
CA ASP A 208 -32.71 -32.61 -54.13
C ASP A 208 -31.80 -31.45 -53.66
N THR A 209 -31.56 -31.33 -52.35
CA THR A 209 -30.68 -30.33 -51.72
C THR A 209 -29.67 -31.01 -50.78
N PRO A 210 -28.69 -31.74 -51.30
CA PRO A 210 -27.76 -32.47 -50.47
C PRO A 210 -26.82 -31.56 -49.70
N SER A 211 -26.47 -31.99 -48.49
CA SER A 211 -25.28 -31.45 -47.82
C SER A 211 -24.03 -31.68 -48.68
N LEU A 212 -23.04 -30.79 -48.59
CA LEU A 212 -21.77 -30.89 -49.33
C LEU A 212 -21.13 -32.29 -49.23
N ALA A 213 -21.06 -32.85 -48.03
CA ALA A 213 -20.51 -34.19 -47.80
C ALA A 213 -21.36 -35.30 -48.46
N ALA A 214 -22.69 -35.17 -48.45
CA ALA A 214 -23.57 -36.14 -49.11
C ALA A 214 -23.45 -36.07 -50.63
N ALA A 215 -23.31 -34.86 -51.19
CA ALA A 215 -23.12 -34.66 -52.62
C ALA A 215 -21.77 -35.21 -53.10
N GLU A 216 -20.68 -35.07 -52.33
CA GLU A 216 -19.39 -35.67 -52.65
C GLU A 216 -19.45 -37.20 -52.72
N VAL A 217 -20.06 -37.83 -51.71
CA VAL A 217 -20.25 -39.29 -51.69
C VAL A 217 -21.13 -39.74 -52.85
N ALA A 218 -22.18 -38.99 -53.18
CA ALA A 218 -23.06 -39.25 -54.31
C ALA A 218 -22.28 -39.18 -55.64
N MET A 219 -21.48 -38.14 -55.84
CA MET A 219 -20.67 -37.96 -57.05
C MET A 219 -19.64 -39.07 -57.21
N ALA A 220 -18.97 -39.49 -56.12
CA ALA A 220 -18.01 -40.60 -56.17
C ALA A 220 -18.70 -41.91 -56.60
N LYS A 221 -19.86 -42.22 -56.03
CA LYS A 221 -20.65 -43.40 -56.40
C LYS A 221 -21.18 -43.33 -57.84
N LEU A 222 -21.70 -42.18 -58.26
CA LEU A 222 -22.21 -41.97 -59.62
C LEU A 222 -21.11 -42.08 -60.67
N ARG A 223 -19.88 -41.59 -60.36
CA ARG A 223 -18.70 -41.79 -61.22
C ARG A 223 -18.33 -43.27 -61.33
N ALA A 224 -18.34 -44.01 -60.23
CA ALA A 224 -18.07 -45.45 -60.23
C ALA A 224 -19.11 -46.23 -61.07
N ILE A 225 -20.39 -45.86 -60.97
CA ILE A 225 -21.46 -46.45 -61.80
C ILE A 225 -21.26 -46.09 -63.27
N ALA A 226 -20.96 -44.84 -63.59
CA ALA A 226 -20.72 -44.40 -64.96
C ALA A 226 -19.56 -45.15 -65.64
N GLN A 227 -18.53 -45.55 -64.88
CA GLN A 227 -17.39 -46.30 -65.39
C GLN A 227 -17.72 -47.76 -65.74
N ARG A 228 -18.71 -48.38 -65.07
CA ARG A 228 -19.04 -49.81 -65.24
C ARG A 228 -20.33 -50.09 -66.01
N ALA A 229 -21.22 -49.12 -66.16
CA ALA A 229 -22.55 -49.33 -66.72
C ALA A 229 -22.63 -49.04 -68.24
N ASP A 230 -23.64 -49.61 -68.89
CA ASP A 230 -23.96 -49.35 -70.31
C ASP A 230 -24.50 -47.94 -70.53
N GLU A 231 -24.56 -47.52 -71.80
CA GLU A 231 -24.80 -46.13 -72.22
C GLU A 231 -26.03 -45.45 -71.59
N PRO A 232 -27.21 -46.09 -71.43
CA PRO A 232 -28.37 -45.45 -70.81
C PRO A 232 -28.15 -45.14 -69.32
N ALA A 233 -27.52 -46.05 -68.57
CA ALA A 233 -27.23 -45.86 -67.15
C ALA A 233 -26.04 -44.92 -66.95
N ARG A 234 -25.03 -44.99 -67.81
CA ARG A 234 -23.87 -44.10 -67.82
C ARG A 234 -24.26 -42.65 -68.05
N SER A 235 -25.04 -42.38 -69.10
CA SER A 235 -25.51 -41.02 -69.41
C SER A 235 -26.38 -40.44 -68.29
N THR A 236 -27.25 -41.26 -67.67
CA THR A 236 -28.07 -40.89 -66.51
C THR A 236 -27.20 -40.58 -65.28
N ALA A 237 -26.22 -41.43 -64.96
CA ALA A 237 -25.28 -41.21 -63.86
C ALA A 237 -24.47 -39.93 -64.05
N LEU A 238 -23.99 -39.65 -65.27
CA LEU A 238 -23.25 -38.43 -65.60
C LEU A 238 -24.14 -37.17 -65.57
N ALA A 239 -25.41 -37.26 -65.98
CA ALA A 239 -26.35 -36.15 -65.92
C ALA A 239 -26.67 -35.76 -64.46
N ILE A 240 -26.96 -36.74 -63.61
CA ILE A 240 -27.20 -36.51 -62.18
C ILE A 240 -25.91 -36.07 -61.47
N GLY A 241 -24.77 -36.67 -61.82
CA GLY A 241 -23.45 -36.26 -61.34
C GLY A 241 -23.15 -34.79 -61.61
N ARG A 242 -23.41 -34.30 -62.83
CA ARG A 242 -23.24 -32.87 -63.20
C ARG A 242 -24.20 -31.95 -62.45
N ARG A 243 -25.40 -32.41 -62.10
CA ARG A 243 -26.33 -31.63 -61.26
C ARG A 243 -25.76 -31.46 -59.85
N TYR A 244 -25.27 -32.53 -59.23
CA TYR A 244 -24.64 -32.45 -57.92
C TYR A 244 -23.34 -31.66 -57.93
N GLU A 245 -22.53 -31.76 -58.99
CA GLU A 245 -21.32 -30.96 -59.16
C GLU A 245 -21.62 -29.45 -59.17
N ARG A 246 -22.65 -29.00 -59.90
CA ARG A 246 -23.10 -27.60 -59.88
C ARG A 246 -23.60 -27.16 -58.50
N GLN A 247 -24.33 -28.02 -57.79
CA GLN A 247 -24.80 -27.71 -56.44
C GLN A 247 -23.64 -27.60 -55.44
N VAL A 248 -22.64 -28.50 -55.52
CA VAL A 248 -21.42 -28.45 -54.71
C VAL A 248 -20.60 -27.20 -55.03
N ASP A 249 -20.50 -26.82 -56.31
CA ASP A 249 -19.80 -25.60 -56.73
C ASP A 249 -20.47 -24.34 -56.18
N ALA A 250 -21.79 -24.22 -56.33
CA ALA A 250 -22.56 -23.09 -55.81
C ALA A 250 -22.47 -22.99 -54.28
N ALA A 251 -22.58 -24.12 -53.58
CA ALA A 251 -22.45 -24.18 -52.13
C ALA A 251 -21.02 -23.80 -51.67
N ALA A 252 -19.98 -24.23 -52.39
CA ALA A 252 -18.60 -23.87 -52.10
C ALA A 252 -18.34 -22.36 -52.29
N ARG A 253 -18.88 -21.77 -53.37
CA ARG A 253 -18.81 -20.32 -53.62
C ARG A 253 -19.53 -19.52 -52.53
N GLN A 254 -20.74 -19.95 -52.14
CA GLN A 254 -21.48 -19.27 -51.08
C GLN A 254 -20.76 -19.36 -49.74
N PHE A 255 -20.27 -20.55 -49.39
CA PHE A 255 -19.52 -20.74 -48.15
C PHE A 255 -18.26 -19.87 -48.08
N ALA A 256 -17.53 -19.73 -49.20
CA ALA A 256 -16.39 -18.84 -49.30
C ALA A 256 -16.76 -17.35 -49.17
N ARG A 257 -17.88 -16.92 -49.78
CA ARG A 257 -18.42 -15.55 -49.62
C ARG A 257 -18.75 -15.25 -48.16
N ASP A 258 -19.54 -16.12 -47.52
CA ASP A 258 -19.92 -15.95 -46.10
C ASP A 258 -18.69 -15.93 -45.19
N ALA A 259 -17.63 -16.69 -45.52
CA ALA A 259 -16.38 -16.67 -44.78
C ALA A 259 -15.60 -15.37 -44.99
N ALA A 260 -15.59 -14.82 -46.19
CA ALA A 260 -14.96 -13.54 -46.50
C ALA A 260 -15.67 -12.37 -45.82
N GLU A 261 -17.01 -12.33 -45.84
CA GLU A 261 -17.80 -11.31 -45.14
C GLU A 261 -17.55 -11.34 -43.63
N ARG A 262 -17.60 -12.54 -43.01
CA ARG A 262 -17.26 -12.68 -41.58
C ARG A 262 -15.82 -12.24 -41.27
N ALA A 263 -14.88 -12.49 -42.17
CA ALA A 263 -13.50 -12.05 -42.00
C ALA A 263 -13.37 -10.52 -42.11
N GLU A 264 -14.14 -9.88 -42.98
CA GLU A 264 -14.21 -8.42 -43.09
C GLU A 264 -14.83 -7.80 -41.83
N ASP A 265 -15.91 -8.38 -41.30
CA ASP A 265 -16.51 -7.96 -40.02
C ASP A 265 -15.50 -8.05 -38.86
N LEU A 266 -14.71 -9.14 -38.82
CA LEU A 266 -13.64 -9.30 -37.83
C LEU A 266 -12.53 -8.26 -38.03
N ALA A 267 -12.12 -7.99 -39.27
CA ALA A 267 -11.11 -6.98 -39.55
C ALA A 267 -11.59 -5.56 -39.21
N ALA A 268 -12.87 -5.24 -39.46
CA ALA A 268 -13.50 -3.98 -39.06
C ALA A 268 -13.51 -3.80 -37.53
N GLN A 269 -13.62 -4.90 -36.79
CA GLN A 269 -13.47 -4.94 -35.33
C GLN A 269 -12.00 -4.99 -34.87
N ARG A 270 -11.03 -4.74 -35.76
CA ARG A 270 -9.58 -4.78 -35.49
C ARG A 270 -9.08 -6.17 -35.06
N MET A 271 -9.75 -7.25 -35.48
CA MET A 271 -9.39 -8.65 -35.26
C MET A 271 -8.81 -9.29 -36.53
N PHE A 272 -7.70 -8.77 -37.04
CA PHE A 272 -7.05 -9.27 -38.26
C PHE A 272 -6.59 -10.73 -38.15
N GLY A 273 -6.05 -11.14 -37.00
CA GLY A 273 -5.68 -12.53 -36.72
C GLY A 273 -6.89 -13.46 -36.77
N GLY A 274 -8.01 -13.04 -36.17
CA GLY A 274 -9.28 -13.76 -36.23
C GLY A 274 -9.81 -13.88 -37.66
N ALA A 275 -9.73 -12.80 -38.45
CA ALA A 275 -10.10 -12.80 -39.86
C ALA A 275 -9.27 -13.81 -40.67
N VAL A 276 -7.95 -13.83 -40.47
CA VAL A 276 -7.03 -14.78 -41.12
C VAL A 276 -7.33 -16.23 -40.71
N GLU A 277 -7.56 -16.49 -39.42
CA GLU A 277 -7.88 -17.83 -38.92
C GLU A 277 -9.23 -18.34 -39.46
N GLN A 278 -10.25 -17.48 -39.50
CA GLN A 278 -11.56 -17.77 -40.07
C GLN A 278 -11.46 -18.15 -41.54
N LEU A 279 -10.68 -17.41 -42.33
CA LEU A 279 -10.45 -17.71 -43.75
C LEU A 279 -9.66 -19.01 -43.94
N ARG A 280 -8.61 -19.25 -43.13
CA ARG A 280 -7.84 -20.51 -43.18
C ARG A 280 -8.70 -21.72 -42.83
N ALA A 281 -9.58 -21.59 -41.84
CA ALA A 281 -10.55 -22.62 -41.48
C ALA A 281 -11.52 -22.88 -42.64
N ALA A 282 -12.01 -21.83 -43.30
CA ALA A 282 -12.86 -21.95 -44.47
C ALA A 282 -12.15 -22.65 -45.64
N VAL A 283 -10.89 -22.31 -45.94
CA VAL A 283 -10.09 -22.98 -46.99
C VAL A 283 -9.94 -24.48 -46.74
N ARG A 284 -9.76 -24.89 -45.48
CA ARG A 284 -9.70 -26.32 -45.09
C ARG A 284 -11.05 -27.04 -45.23
N ALA A 285 -12.15 -26.32 -45.07
CA ALA A 285 -13.51 -26.87 -45.14
C ALA A 285 -14.10 -26.89 -46.56
N LEU A 286 -13.42 -26.31 -47.55
CA LEU A 286 -13.89 -26.30 -48.95
C LEU A 286 -13.81 -27.71 -49.57
N PRO A 287 -14.87 -28.15 -50.28
CA PRO A 287 -14.93 -29.46 -50.92
C PRO A 287 -13.89 -29.57 -52.05
N GLU A 288 -13.08 -30.62 -52.04
CA GLU A 288 -12.09 -30.86 -53.11
C GLU A 288 -12.76 -31.22 -54.44
N ALA A 289 -13.98 -31.73 -54.40
CA ALA A 289 -14.73 -32.11 -55.59
C ALA A 289 -15.32 -30.92 -56.37
N SER A 290 -15.29 -29.69 -55.83
CA SER A 290 -15.78 -28.49 -56.53
C SER A 290 -14.79 -28.04 -57.61
N PRO A 291 -15.22 -27.93 -58.89
CA PRO A 291 -14.39 -27.39 -59.96
C PRO A 291 -13.89 -25.96 -59.71
N TRP A 292 -14.72 -25.09 -59.10
CA TRP A 292 -14.32 -23.74 -58.73
C TRP A 292 -13.22 -23.75 -57.68
N VAL A 293 -13.32 -24.59 -56.63
CA VAL A 293 -12.29 -24.72 -55.59
C VAL A 293 -10.94 -25.12 -56.20
N GLN A 294 -10.95 -26.07 -57.14
CA GLN A 294 -9.73 -26.54 -57.82
C GLN A 294 -9.12 -25.48 -58.74
N LYS A 295 -9.94 -24.72 -59.47
CA LYS A 295 -9.44 -23.75 -60.46
C LYS A 295 -9.01 -22.42 -59.84
N VAL A 296 -9.84 -21.82 -58.98
CA VAL A 296 -9.71 -20.41 -58.59
C VAL A 296 -10.03 -20.15 -57.11
N GLY A 297 -10.92 -20.94 -56.49
CA GLY A 297 -11.44 -20.67 -55.15
C GLY A 297 -10.38 -20.64 -54.05
N ARG A 298 -9.46 -21.63 -54.04
CA ARG A 298 -8.35 -21.65 -53.06
C ARG A 298 -7.40 -20.46 -53.24
N GLN A 299 -7.10 -20.08 -54.50
CA GLN A 299 -6.23 -18.95 -54.80
C GLN A 299 -6.84 -17.62 -54.34
N ARG A 300 -8.14 -17.39 -54.59
CA ARG A 300 -8.85 -16.17 -54.14
C ARG A 300 -8.89 -16.04 -52.61
N MET A 301 -9.18 -17.14 -51.92
CA MET A 301 -9.16 -17.16 -50.46
C MET A 301 -7.74 -16.93 -49.90
N ALA A 302 -6.72 -17.51 -50.53
CA ALA A 302 -5.31 -17.28 -50.15
C ALA A 302 -4.91 -15.81 -50.32
N ALA A 303 -5.27 -15.17 -51.43
CA ALA A 303 -5.02 -13.74 -51.64
C ALA A 303 -5.73 -12.86 -50.59
N THR A 304 -6.91 -13.26 -50.13
CA THR A 304 -7.64 -12.54 -49.07
C THR A 304 -6.97 -12.72 -47.70
N ILE A 305 -6.46 -13.93 -47.41
CA ILE A 305 -5.65 -14.21 -46.22
C ILE A 305 -4.37 -13.35 -46.23
N GLU A 306 -3.67 -13.28 -47.37
CA GLU A 306 -2.46 -12.49 -47.53
C GLU A 306 -2.74 -10.99 -47.33
N ARG A 307 -3.80 -10.46 -47.96
CA ARG A 307 -4.23 -9.06 -47.79
C ARG A 307 -4.44 -8.68 -46.33
N TRP A 308 -5.19 -9.48 -45.56
CA TRP A 308 -5.43 -9.18 -44.14
C TRP A 308 -4.18 -9.35 -43.28
N SER A 309 -3.30 -10.30 -43.64
CA SER A 309 -2.00 -10.45 -42.99
C SER A 309 -1.09 -9.23 -43.26
N ASP A 310 -1.13 -8.68 -44.47
CA ASP A 310 -0.41 -7.46 -44.84
C ASP A 310 -0.95 -6.23 -44.14
N GLU A 311 -2.28 -6.08 -44.08
CA GLU A 311 -2.90 -4.96 -43.38
C GLU A 311 -2.53 -4.95 -41.90
N ARG A 312 -2.59 -6.12 -41.25
CA ARG A 312 -2.12 -6.29 -39.88
C ARG A 312 -0.67 -5.84 -39.70
N ARG A 313 0.23 -6.27 -40.59
CA ARG A 313 1.65 -5.88 -40.57
C ARG A 313 1.84 -4.38 -40.78
N ARG A 314 1.10 -3.77 -41.71
CA ARG A 314 1.14 -2.33 -41.98
C ARG A 314 0.66 -1.52 -40.78
N GLN A 315 -0.43 -1.93 -40.13
CA GLN A 315 -0.95 -1.27 -38.93
C GLN A 315 0.07 -1.35 -37.78
N LEU A 316 0.60 -2.54 -37.49
CA LEU A 316 1.65 -2.71 -36.46
C LEU A 316 2.88 -1.82 -36.74
N SER A 317 3.36 -1.81 -37.99
CA SER A 317 4.51 -0.99 -38.39
C SER A 317 4.21 0.51 -38.29
N SER A 318 3.01 0.95 -38.68
CA SER A 318 2.60 2.36 -38.61
C SER A 318 2.52 2.86 -37.16
N TYR A 319 1.92 2.08 -36.25
CA TYR A 319 1.88 2.43 -34.83
C TYR A 319 3.28 2.42 -34.21
N GLY A 320 4.13 1.44 -34.56
CA GLY A 320 5.54 1.41 -34.13
C GLY A 320 6.27 2.69 -34.53
N ALA A 321 6.25 3.06 -35.81
CA ALA A 321 6.91 4.25 -36.31
C ALA A 321 6.39 5.55 -35.66
N ARG A 322 5.07 5.65 -35.43
CA ARG A 322 4.47 6.81 -34.73
C ARG A 322 4.93 6.87 -33.27
N LEU A 323 4.93 5.75 -32.57
CA LEU A 323 5.41 5.69 -31.18
C LEU A 323 6.88 6.06 -31.08
N GLU A 324 7.74 5.57 -31.96
CA GLU A 324 9.16 5.94 -32.00
C GLU A 324 9.36 7.44 -32.25
N SER A 325 8.62 8.01 -33.21
CA SER A 325 8.68 9.43 -33.52
C SER A 325 8.25 10.30 -32.33
N GLU A 326 7.12 9.99 -31.68
CA GLU A 326 6.62 10.76 -30.54
C GLU A 326 7.52 10.61 -29.30
N LEU A 327 8.11 9.43 -29.10
CA LEU A 327 9.08 9.19 -28.03
C LEU A 327 10.35 10.01 -28.25
N ALA A 328 10.85 10.10 -29.48
CA ALA A 328 12.03 10.89 -29.83
C ALA A 328 11.85 12.39 -29.60
N VAL A 329 10.62 12.90 -29.78
CA VAL A 329 10.28 14.32 -29.53
C VAL A 329 10.02 14.59 -28.04
N GLY A 330 9.87 13.56 -27.20
CA GLY A 330 9.59 13.71 -25.77
C GLY A 330 8.11 14.01 -25.46
N HIS A 331 7.20 13.74 -26.39
CA HIS A 331 5.76 13.97 -26.19
C HIS A 331 5.09 12.84 -25.39
N GLY A 332 5.44 12.73 -24.10
CA GLY A 332 4.95 11.65 -23.23
C GLY A 332 3.43 11.44 -23.26
N GLY A 333 2.64 12.53 -23.28
CA GLY A 333 1.17 12.44 -23.31
C GLY A 333 0.57 11.95 -24.63
N GLN A 334 1.28 12.07 -25.76
CA GLN A 334 0.84 11.49 -27.04
C GLN A 334 1.18 10.00 -27.11
N VAL A 335 2.36 9.62 -26.62
CA VAL A 335 2.78 8.21 -26.48
C VAL A 335 1.80 7.44 -25.61
N GLU A 336 1.37 7.98 -24.47
CA GLU A 336 0.36 7.34 -23.61
C GLU A 336 -0.97 7.06 -24.31
N ARG A 337 -1.46 8.03 -25.10
CA ARG A 337 -2.70 7.87 -25.86
C ARG A 337 -2.58 6.76 -26.89
N LEU A 338 -1.46 6.70 -27.61
CA LEU A 338 -1.19 5.65 -28.60
C LEU A 338 -1.02 4.26 -27.95
N VAL A 339 -0.32 4.18 -26.82
CA VAL A 339 -0.19 2.94 -26.04
C VAL A 339 -1.55 2.46 -25.53
N ALA A 340 -2.38 3.36 -25.01
CA ALA A 340 -3.73 3.04 -24.55
C ALA A 340 -4.64 2.58 -25.71
N GLU A 341 -4.51 3.20 -26.89
CA GLU A 341 -5.22 2.78 -28.10
C GLU A 341 -4.79 1.37 -28.56
N LEU A 342 -3.49 1.09 -28.62
CA LEU A 342 -2.96 -0.23 -28.95
C LEU A 342 -3.38 -1.32 -27.96
N ALA A 343 -3.47 -0.99 -26.67
CA ALA A 343 -3.89 -1.93 -25.65
C ALA A 343 -5.35 -2.40 -25.81
N GLN A 344 -6.18 -1.67 -26.55
CA GLN A 344 -7.56 -2.04 -26.87
C GLN A 344 -7.66 -3.08 -28.00
N TYR A 345 -6.58 -3.32 -28.76
CA TYR A 345 -6.59 -4.35 -29.79
C TYR A 345 -6.66 -5.75 -29.12
N PRO A 346 -7.51 -6.65 -29.61
CA PRO A 346 -7.69 -7.98 -29.03
C PRO A 346 -6.47 -8.89 -29.23
N GLU A 347 -5.69 -8.64 -30.27
CA GLU A 347 -4.52 -9.42 -30.63
C GLU A 347 -3.35 -9.20 -29.65
N SER A 348 -2.57 -10.26 -29.40
CA SER A 348 -1.44 -10.19 -28.48
C SER A 348 -0.32 -9.29 -29.01
N GLU A 349 0.01 -9.34 -30.31
CA GLU A 349 1.13 -8.56 -30.88
C GLU A 349 0.98 -7.04 -30.66
N PHE A 350 -0.22 -6.48 -30.84
CA PHE A 350 -0.48 -5.06 -30.57
C PHE A 350 -0.38 -4.75 -29.07
N ARG A 351 -0.84 -5.65 -28.20
CA ARG A 351 -0.74 -5.50 -26.74
C ARG A 351 0.69 -5.66 -26.23
N ASP A 352 1.48 -6.51 -26.87
CA ASP A 352 2.89 -6.71 -26.56
C ASP A 352 3.70 -5.47 -26.96
N LEU A 353 3.41 -4.90 -28.15
CA LEU A 353 3.97 -3.61 -28.57
C LEU A 353 3.57 -2.49 -27.58
N ALA A 354 2.29 -2.40 -27.22
CA ALA A 354 1.82 -1.43 -26.23
C ALA A 354 2.56 -1.56 -24.89
N ARG A 355 2.74 -2.80 -24.40
CA ARG A 355 3.46 -3.08 -23.15
C ARG A 355 4.94 -2.69 -23.24
N ALA A 356 5.59 -2.95 -24.36
CA ALA A 356 6.99 -2.57 -24.58
C ALA A 356 7.18 -1.04 -24.47
N TYR A 357 6.35 -0.25 -25.15
CA TYR A 357 6.43 1.22 -25.08
C TYR A 357 5.92 1.78 -23.74
N ALA A 358 4.94 1.14 -23.08
CA ALA A 358 4.55 1.50 -21.72
C ALA A 358 5.74 1.38 -20.75
N ASN A 359 6.50 0.29 -20.85
CA ASN A 359 7.70 0.07 -20.04
C ASN A 359 8.80 1.09 -20.36
N GLN A 360 9.02 1.41 -21.64
CA GLN A 360 9.98 2.45 -22.04
C GLN A 360 9.60 3.83 -21.49
N LEU A 361 8.32 4.21 -21.58
CA LEU A 361 7.82 5.47 -21.04
C LEU A 361 7.96 5.51 -19.50
N ALA A 362 7.66 4.42 -18.81
CA ALA A 362 7.88 4.31 -17.37
C ALA A 362 9.36 4.49 -17.00
N ALA A 363 10.28 3.86 -17.75
CA ALA A 363 11.72 4.02 -17.54
C ALA A 363 12.22 5.44 -17.83
N LEU A 364 11.67 6.13 -18.83
CA LEU A 364 12.00 7.54 -19.10
C LEU A 364 11.52 8.44 -17.96
N ARG A 365 10.29 8.25 -17.49
CA ARG A 365 9.76 8.99 -16.33
C ARG A 365 10.56 8.77 -15.07
N GLU A 366 10.98 7.53 -14.83
CA GLU A 366 11.84 7.20 -13.69
C GLU A 366 13.20 7.91 -13.80
N ARG A 367 13.81 7.95 -15.00
CA ARG A 367 15.05 8.71 -15.23
C ARG A 367 14.86 10.22 -15.07
N GLU A 368 13.76 10.79 -15.55
CA GLU A 368 13.44 12.21 -15.37
C GLU A 368 13.18 12.55 -13.90
N GLU A 369 12.42 11.71 -13.19
CA GLU A 369 12.18 11.87 -11.77
C GLU A 369 13.49 11.74 -10.97
N GLN A 370 14.36 10.81 -11.34
CA GLN A 370 15.68 10.65 -10.74
C GLN A 370 16.56 11.88 -11.00
N ARG A 371 16.64 12.37 -12.24
CA ARG A 371 17.36 13.61 -12.56
C ARG A 371 16.84 14.79 -11.74
N ARG A 372 15.51 14.93 -11.63
CA ARG A 372 14.91 15.98 -10.80
C ARG A 372 15.28 15.83 -9.32
N ARG A 373 15.34 14.60 -8.79
CA ARG A 373 15.79 14.35 -7.41
C ARG A 373 17.27 14.70 -7.24
N ASP A 374 18.12 14.28 -8.18
CA ASP A 374 19.55 14.58 -8.17
C ASP A 374 19.80 16.10 -8.26
N ASP A 375 19.05 16.80 -9.11
CA ASP A 375 19.09 18.26 -9.23
C ASP A 375 18.62 18.95 -7.95
N GLU A 376 17.54 18.47 -7.34
CA GLU A 376 17.04 19.00 -6.08
C GLU A 376 18.00 18.73 -4.92
N GLU A 377 18.64 17.57 -4.87
CA GLU A 377 19.66 17.22 -3.90
C GLU A 377 20.91 18.08 -4.06
N ALA A 378 21.41 18.22 -5.30
CA ALA A 378 22.53 19.11 -5.62
C ALA A 378 22.23 20.56 -5.25
N ALA A 379 21.01 21.04 -5.53
CA ALA A 379 20.57 22.37 -5.15
C ALA A 379 20.55 22.54 -3.62
N ARG A 380 19.98 21.58 -2.89
CA ARG A 380 19.98 21.57 -1.41
C ARG A 380 21.40 21.56 -0.84
N ALA A 381 22.34 20.85 -1.45
CA ALA A 381 23.73 20.86 -1.03
C ALA A 381 24.43 22.21 -1.28
N ALA A 382 24.03 22.93 -2.34
CA ALA A 382 24.63 24.21 -2.71
C ALA A 382 24.17 25.39 -1.83
N TRP A 383 22.90 25.40 -1.37
CA TRP A 383 22.32 26.52 -0.60
C TRP A 383 23.08 26.87 0.71
N PRO A 384 23.48 25.90 1.56
CA PRO A 384 24.31 26.19 2.74
C PRO A 384 25.62 26.92 2.40
N GLY A 385 26.30 26.48 1.32
CA GLY A 385 27.53 27.10 0.85
C GLY A 385 27.30 28.53 0.36
N PHE A 386 26.21 28.76 -0.37
CA PHE A 386 25.79 30.10 -0.78
C PHE A 386 25.52 31.00 0.43
N PHE A 387 24.72 30.56 1.41
CA PHE A 387 24.41 31.37 2.59
C PHE A 387 25.67 31.74 3.38
N ALA A 388 26.58 30.78 3.59
CA ALA A 388 27.84 31.04 4.29
C ALA A 388 28.75 32.02 3.54
N ALA A 389 28.86 31.88 2.21
CA ALA A 389 29.65 32.78 1.37
C ALA A 389 29.05 34.20 1.34
N TYR A 390 27.73 34.31 1.21
CA TYR A 390 27.01 35.58 1.22
C TYR A 390 27.16 36.31 2.57
N ASP A 391 26.94 35.60 3.68
CA ASP A 391 27.13 36.16 5.03
C ASP A 391 28.59 36.59 5.24
N GLY A 392 29.56 35.80 4.76
CA GLY A 392 30.97 36.13 4.81
C GLY A 392 31.29 37.42 4.04
N ALA A 393 30.76 37.58 2.83
CA ALA A 393 30.93 38.78 2.01
C ALA A 393 30.31 40.02 2.69
N LEU A 394 29.09 39.91 3.23
CA LEU A 394 28.47 41.00 3.99
C LEU A 394 29.24 41.38 5.26
N ALA A 395 29.73 40.39 6.01
CA ALA A 395 30.53 40.62 7.21
C ALA A 395 31.86 41.34 6.89
N GLN A 396 32.48 41.00 5.76
CA GLN A 396 33.71 41.62 5.26
C GLN A 396 33.48 42.96 4.55
N ARG A 397 32.21 43.37 4.37
CA ARG A 397 31.80 44.57 3.60
C ARG A 397 32.12 44.50 2.11
N ASP A 398 32.26 43.30 1.55
CA ASP A 398 32.38 43.08 0.10
C ASP A 398 30.98 43.00 -0.52
N PHE A 399 30.30 44.15 -0.63
CA PHE A 399 28.94 44.21 -1.17
C PHE A 399 28.86 43.81 -2.64
N ASP A 400 29.90 44.13 -3.43
CA ASP A 400 29.96 43.71 -4.82
C ASP A 400 30.17 42.20 -4.93
N GLY A 401 30.94 41.59 -4.02
CA GLY A 401 31.06 40.14 -3.87
C GLY A 401 29.72 39.49 -3.51
N ALA A 402 29.01 40.04 -2.53
CA ALA A 402 27.68 39.57 -2.14
C ALA A 402 26.68 39.64 -3.31
N ALA A 403 26.68 40.75 -4.07
CA ALA A 403 25.85 40.91 -5.25
C ALA A 403 26.22 39.93 -6.37
N ARG A 404 27.51 39.68 -6.62
CA ARG A 404 27.99 38.68 -7.60
C ARG A 404 27.52 37.27 -7.24
N LEU A 405 27.56 36.88 -5.96
CA LEU A 405 27.06 35.59 -5.50
C LEU A 405 25.56 35.38 -5.80
N CYS A 406 24.78 36.46 -5.81
CA CYS A 406 23.36 36.43 -6.12
C CYS A 406 23.05 36.32 -7.63
N ALA A 407 24.06 36.38 -8.50
CA ALA A 407 23.94 36.20 -9.94
C ALA A 407 24.70 34.94 -10.41
N PRO A 408 24.36 33.74 -9.91
CA PRO A 408 25.03 32.51 -10.31
C PRO A 408 24.76 32.22 -11.80
N GLU A 409 25.65 31.43 -12.40
CA GLU A 409 25.52 30.94 -13.78
C GLU A 409 24.15 30.29 -14.02
N ALA A 410 23.68 30.33 -15.28
CA ALA A 410 22.34 29.83 -15.65
C ALA A 410 22.14 28.35 -15.31
N ASP A 411 23.21 27.54 -15.39
CA ASP A 411 23.20 26.11 -15.05
C ASP A 411 23.72 25.82 -13.62
N SER A 412 23.61 26.79 -12.72
CA SER A 412 23.93 26.56 -11.31
C SER A 412 22.85 25.70 -10.64
N ALA A 413 23.29 24.78 -9.77
CA ALA A 413 22.39 23.99 -8.93
C ALA A 413 21.44 24.88 -8.10
N LEU A 414 21.86 26.08 -7.70
CA LEU A 414 21.01 27.04 -6.96
C LEU A 414 19.75 27.40 -7.75
N ARG A 415 19.85 27.59 -9.08
CA ARG A 415 18.70 27.93 -9.93
C ARG A 415 17.79 26.74 -10.21
N ARG A 416 18.32 25.51 -10.15
CA ARG A 416 17.56 24.27 -10.43
C ARG A 416 16.61 23.85 -9.29
N GLY A 417 16.78 24.33 -8.05
CA GLY A 417 15.81 24.03 -6.98
C GLY A 417 16.29 24.27 -5.55
N GLY A 418 15.91 23.38 -4.63
CA GLY A 418 16.28 23.41 -3.20
C GLY A 418 15.45 24.35 -2.33
N VAL A 419 14.98 25.47 -2.88
CA VAL A 419 14.00 26.40 -2.29
C VAL A 419 12.82 26.60 -3.25
N ALA A 420 11.68 27.11 -2.77
CA ALA A 420 10.46 27.18 -3.57
C ALA A 420 10.55 28.15 -4.76
N GLN A 421 11.33 29.23 -4.63
CA GLN A 421 11.50 30.26 -5.66
C GLN A 421 12.96 30.74 -5.72
N PRO A 422 13.89 29.95 -6.30
CA PRO A 422 15.32 30.24 -6.29
C PRO A 422 15.67 31.65 -6.79
N GLU A 423 15.08 32.05 -7.92
CA GLU A 423 15.32 33.37 -8.52
C GLU A 423 14.87 34.52 -7.61
N ALA A 424 13.71 34.40 -6.96
CA ALA A 424 13.21 35.42 -6.04
C ALA A 424 14.06 35.49 -4.77
N VAL A 425 14.58 34.35 -4.30
CA VAL A 425 15.50 34.29 -3.16
C VAL A 425 16.83 34.99 -3.50
N LEU A 426 17.42 34.69 -4.65
CA LEU A 426 18.65 35.33 -5.13
C LEU A 426 18.48 36.84 -5.33
N ALA A 427 17.39 37.25 -5.99
CA ALA A 427 17.06 38.66 -6.17
C ALA A 427 16.87 39.38 -4.82
N GLY A 428 16.18 38.75 -3.87
CA GLY A 428 15.98 39.29 -2.54
C GLY A 428 17.30 39.49 -1.76
N PHE A 429 18.26 38.56 -1.89
CA PHE A 429 19.59 38.75 -1.30
C PHE A 429 20.42 39.83 -2.01
N ALA A 430 20.27 39.99 -3.32
CA ALA A 430 20.90 41.09 -4.05
C ALA A 430 20.35 42.45 -3.59
N GLU A 431 19.03 42.58 -3.47
CA GLU A 431 18.39 43.79 -2.92
C GLU A 431 18.84 44.07 -1.49
N GLU A 432 18.96 43.05 -0.64
CA GLU A 432 19.40 43.22 0.74
C GLU A 432 20.86 43.70 0.82
N ALA A 433 21.75 43.13 0.00
CA ALA A 433 23.15 43.58 -0.09
C ALA A 433 23.22 45.06 -0.52
N GLU A 434 22.35 45.46 -1.45
CA GLU A 434 22.23 46.85 -1.90
C GLU A 434 21.72 47.77 -0.79
N ARG A 435 20.72 47.35 -0.01
CA ARG A 435 20.21 48.10 1.15
C ARG A 435 21.30 48.29 2.21
N VAL A 436 22.06 47.24 2.50
CA VAL A 436 23.22 47.30 3.42
C VAL A 436 24.29 48.24 2.88
N ARG A 437 24.62 48.18 1.59
CA ARG A 437 25.58 49.10 0.96
C ARG A 437 25.14 50.56 1.12
N ASN A 438 23.85 50.83 0.90
CA ASN A 438 23.27 52.16 1.02
C ASN A 438 23.11 52.68 2.46
N LEU A 439 23.29 51.80 3.46
CA LEU A 439 23.31 52.19 4.88
C LEU A 439 24.48 53.12 5.20
N PHE A 440 25.68 52.85 4.64
CA PHE A 440 26.89 53.60 5.00
C PHE A 440 26.86 55.07 4.56
N PRO A 441 26.49 55.42 3.31
CA PRO A 441 26.32 56.82 2.92
C PRO A 441 25.22 57.55 3.71
N ARG A 442 24.18 56.84 4.17
CA ARG A 442 23.13 57.41 5.02
C ARG A 442 23.66 57.74 6.42
N VAL A 443 24.41 56.82 7.01
CA VAL A 443 25.09 57.03 8.30
C VAL A 443 25.99 58.25 8.21
N LEU A 444 26.81 58.36 7.14
CA LEU A 444 27.66 59.52 6.91
C LEU A 444 26.88 60.84 6.89
N ARG A 445 25.74 60.90 6.21
CA ARG A 445 24.89 62.11 6.20
C ARG A 445 24.28 62.43 7.56
N HIS A 446 23.95 61.42 8.34
CA HIS A 446 23.37 61.61 9.67
C HIS A 446 24.42 62.06 10.70
N LEU A 447 25.67 61.63 10.56
CA LEU A 447 26.76 61.95 11.48
C LEU A 447 27.08 63.44 11.57
N ASP A 448 26.82 64.23 10.53
CA ASP A 448 26.98 65.68 10.59
C ASP A 448 26.06 66.33 11.65
N SER A 449 24.90 65.72 11.94
CA SER A 449 24.01 66.17 13.01
C SER A 449 24.51 65.84 14.42
N LEU A 450 25.44 64.90 14.55
CA LEU A 450 25.99 64.42 15.82
C LEU A 450 27.37 65.03 16.14
N LYS A 451 27.78 66.06 15.38
CA LYS A 451 29.09 66.71 15.57
C LYS A 451 29.21 67.31 16.97
N GLY A 452 30.30 66.96 17.66
CA GLY A 452 30.60 67.36 19.03
C GLY A 452 30.14 66.36 20.10
N GLU A 453 29.40 65.31 19.73
CA GLU A 453 29.01 64.26 20.69
C GLU A 453 30.17 63.31 21.00
N ARG A 454 30.22 62.84 22.24
CA ARG A 454 31.14 61.79 22.67
C ARG A 454 30.52 60.43 22.33
N VAL A 455 31.23 59.63 21.55
CA VAL A 455 30.77 58.33 21.07
C VAL A 455 31.75 57.23 21.45
N GLN A 456 31.21 56.07 21.83
CA GLN A 456 31.96 54.84 22.03
C GLN A 456 31.55 53.86 20.93
N LEU A 457 32.40 53.70 19.92
CA LEU A 457 32.11 52.92 18.73
C LEU A 457 32.82 51.57 18.79
N ARG A 458 32.04 50.50 18.67
CA ARG A 458 32.56 49.15 18.47
C ARG A 458 32.92 48.96 16.99
N LEU A 459 34.18 48.68 16.74
CA LEU A 459 34.70 48.36 15.41
C LEU A 459 34.68 46.85 15.20
N THR A 460 34.82 46.42 13.95
CA THR A 460 35.00 45.00 13.62
C THR A 460 36.27 44.41 14.27
N THR A 461 37.29 45.23 14.51
CA THR A 461 38.59 44.81 15.07
C THR A 461 38.87 45.31 16.50
N GLY A 462 37.92 45.97 17.17
CA GLY A 462 38.17 46.56 18.49
C GLY A 462 37.11 47.58 18.93
N GLN A 463 37.48 48.50 19.81
CA GLN A 463 36.63 49.61 20.25
C GLN A 463 37.42 50.91 20.19
N VAL A 464 36.73 52.01 19.85
CA VAL A 464 37.29 53.36 19.83
C VAL A 464 36.32 54.29 20.57
N GLU A 465 36.86 55.15 21.42
CA GLU A 465 36.10 56.19 22.12
C GLU A 465 36.69 57.57 21.76
N GLY A 466 35.81 58.54 21.50
CA GLY A 466 36.23 59.90 21.16
C GLY A 466 35.07 60.85 20.93
N VAL A 467 35.39 62.12 20.64
CA VAL A 467 34.40 63.13 20.23
C VAL A 467 34.29 63.15 18.71
N LEU A 468 33.08 63.05 18.17
CA LEU A 468 32.84 63.08 16.73
C LEU A 468 33.07 64.49 16.18
N LEU A 469 34.09 64.66 15.34
CA LEU A 469 34.44 65.94 14.73
C LEU A 469 33.67 66.21 13.42
N GLY A 470 33.12 65.16 12.81
CA GLY A 470 32.32 65.20 11.58
C GLY A 470 32.73 64.13 10.57
N VAL A 471 32.38 64.33 9.30
CA VAL A 471 32.79 63.48 8.18
C VAL A 471 33.74 64.24 7.27
N GLN A 472 34.90 63.66 6.95
CA GLN A 472 35.87 64.20 6.01
C GLN A 472 36.29 63.12 5.02
N ASP A 473 36.25 63.41 3.71
CA ASP A 473 36.62 62.47 2.64
C ASP A 473 35.88 61.11 2.72
N GLY A 474 34.62 61.14 3.17
CA GLY A 474 33.80 59.93 3.37
C GLY A 474 34.21 59.06 4.57
N GLN A 475 35.08 59.57 5.45
CA GLN A 475 35.52 58.91 6.67
C GLN A 475 35.02 59.66 7.91
N LEU A 476 34.75 58.91 8.98
CA LEU A 476 34.44 59.50 10.28
C LEU A 476 35.73 60.06 10.89
N LEU A 477 35.66 61.31 11.35
CA LEU A 477 36.74 61.95 12.09
C LEU A 477 36.40 61.97 13.58
N LEU A 478 37.23 61.33 14.40
CA LEU A 478 37.05 61.25 15.85
C LEU A 478 38.26 61.86 16.56
N SER A 479 38.02 62.66 17.59
CA SER A 479 39.06 63.15 18.50
C SER A 479 39.17 62.21 19.70
N ALA A 480 40.28 61.49 19.78
CA ALA A 480 40.64 60.68 20.95
C ALA A 480 41.57 61.51 21.87
N GLY A 481 40.96 62.36 22.69
CA GLY A 481 41.68 63.31 23.55
C GLY A 481 42.24 64.52 22.78
N ASN A 482 42.99 65.39 23.47
CA ASN A 482 43.28 66.75 23.00
C ASN A 482 44.13 66.88 21.71
N ARG A 483 44.65 65.78 21.12
CA ARG A 483 45.58 65.86 19.96
C ARG A 483 45.54 64.70 18.96
N ILE A 484 44.74 63.66 19.15
CA ILE A 484 44.73 62.50 18.22
C ILE A 484 43.44 62.51 17.41
N GLU A 485 43.58 62.72 16.11
CA GLU A 485 42.50 62.54 15.14
C GLU A 485 42.55 61.13 14.56
N ILE A 486 41.47 60.37 14.75
CA ILE A 486 41.31 59.03 14.19
C ILE A 486 40.36 59.15 13.00
N ARG A 487 40.85 58.75 11.82
CA ARG A 487 40.03 58.60 10.62
C ARG A 487 39.54 57.16 10.51
N LEU A 488 38.22 56.97 10.60
CA LEU A 488 37.61 55.65 10.50
C LEU A 488 36.76 55.55 9.24
N PRO A 489 37.07 54.65 8.30
CA PRO A 489 36.16 54.35 7.21
C PRO A 489 34.88 53.71 7.76
N PRO A 490 33.69 54.05 7.24
CA PRO A 490 32.42 53.50 7.71
C PRO A 490 32.36 51.98 7.67
N SER A 491 33.07 51.35 6.73
CA SER A 491 33.17 49.90 6.59
C SER A 491 33.77 49.22 7.83
N ARG A 492 34.53 49.92 8.67
CA ARG A 492 35.08 49.38 9.93
C ARG A 492 34.12 49.42 11.12
N LEU A 493 32.99 50.14 10.99
CA LEU A 493 31.98 50.18 12.04
C LEU A 493 31.24 48.85 12.10
N SER A 494 31.07 48.27 13.29
CA SER A 494 30.19 47.11 13.50
C SER A 494 28.72 47.49 13.36
N SER A 495 27.85 46.50 13.17
CA SER A 495 26.40 46.72 13.22
C SER A 495 25.94 47.38 14.52
N GLU A 496 26.54 47.07 15.67
CA GLU A 496 26.24 47.73 16.95
C GLU A 496 26.62 49.21 16.95
N ALA A 497 27.77 49.57 16.38
CA ALA A 497 28.17 50.97 16.25
C ALA A 497 27.25 51.73 15.29
N LEU A 498 26.87 51.11 14.17
CA LEU A 498 25.91 51.71 13.23
C LEU A 498 24.54 51.92 13.89
N ALA A 499 24.08 50.97 14.72
CA ALA A 499 22.84 51.10 15.49
C ALA A 499 22.88 52.31 16.43
N LEU A 500 24.00 52.46 17.17
CA LEU A 500 24.19 53.55 18.12
C LEU A 500 24.20 54.91 17.42
N LEU A 501 24.87 54.98 16.27
CA LEU A 501 24.96 56.20 15.46
C LEU A 501 23.64 56.56 14.78
N LEU A 502 22.74 55.61 14.55
CA LEU A 502 21.43 55.83 13.91
C LEU A 502 20.27 55.88 14.91
N LYS A 503 20.54 55.94 16.22
CA LYS A 503 19.50 55.87 17.27
C LYS A 503 18.37 56.90 17.08
N ASP A 504 18.68 58.06 16.51
CA ASP A 504 17.76 59.19 16.30
C ASP A 504 17.21 59.27 14.86
N ALA A 505 17.65 58.37 13.96
CA ALA A 505 17.19 58.30 12.58
C ALA A 505 15.91 57.44 12.45
N PRO A 506 15.00 57.74 11.50
CA PRO A 506 13.75 56.99 11.33
C PRO A 506 14.00 55.51 11.06
N ARG A 507 13.55 54.66 11.99
CA ARG A 507 13.91 53.23 12.08
C ARG A 507 13.50 52.40 10.86
N GLU A 508 12.40 52.76 10.18
CA GLU A 508 11.88 52.06 9.01
C GLU A 508 12.87 51.97 7.85
N GLU A 509 13.77 52.96 7.73
CA GLU A 509 14.67 53.09 6.58
C GLU A 509 15.95 52.25 6.67
N TRP A 510 16.37 51.86 7.87
CA TRP A 510 17.68 51.24 8.09
C TRP A 510 17.63 49.97 8.94
N ALA A 511 16.54 49.71 9.67
CA ALA A 511 16.49 48.58 10.59
C ALA A 511 16.62 47.22 9.89
N ALA A 512 16.02 47.05 8.71
CA ALA A 512 16.16 45.82 7.91
C ALA A 512 17.63 45.57 7.51
N ALA A 513 18.28 46.56 6.88
CA ALA A 513 19.68 46.50 6.47
C ALA A 513 20.62 46.26 7.66
N LEU A 514 20.39 46.95 8.77
CA LEU A 514 21.17 46.79 9.98
C LEU A 514 21.03 45.38 10.57
N ALA A 515 19.84 44.80 10.51
CA ALA A 515 19.59 43.46 11.02
C ALA A 515 20.20 42.37 10.13
N ALA A 516 20.15 42.52 8.80
CA ALA A 516 20.88 41.65 7.88
C ALA A 516 22.39 41.73 8.13
N LEU A 517 22.93 42.93 8.36
CA LEU A 517 24.34 43.12 8.68
C LEU A 517 24.73 42.49 10.02
N ARG A 518 23.89 42.68 11.04
CA ARG A 518 24.08 42.08 12.35
C ARG A 518 24.04 40.56 12.27
N PHE A 519 23.13 40.00 11.47
CA PHE A 519 23.03 38.57 11.22
C PHE A 519 24.35 38.02 10.66
N ALA A 520 24.88 38.66 9.60
CA ALA A 520 26.13 38.28 8.94
C ALA A 520 27.37 38.34 9.87
N GLU A 521 27.45 39.32 10.77
CA GLU A 521 28.62 39.55 11.64
C GLU A 521 28.87 38.48 12.71
N ALA A 522 27.89 37.65 13.07
CA ALA A 522 28.11 36.57 14.03
C ALA A 522 27.32 35.28 13.68
N PRO A 523 27.88 34.46 12.78
CA PRO A 523 27.20 33.28 12.24
C PRO A 523 26.97 32.16 13.27
N ARG A 524 27.67 32.16 14.42
CA ARG A 524 27.56 31.10 15.45
C ARG A 524 26.24 31.10 16.24
N GLN A 525 25.41 32.14 16.11
CA GLN A 525 24.13 32.31 16.83
C GLN A 525 22.93 32.31 15.88
N ALA A 526 23.00 31.58 14.76
CA ALA A 526 22.01 31.67 13.68
C ALA A 526 20.54 31.45 14.14
N GLU A 527 20.30 30.64 15.17
CA GLU A 527 18.94 30.36 15.68
C GLU A 527 18.35 31.50 16.51
N GLU A 528 19.09 32.01 17.48
CA GLU A 528 18.67 33.21 18.23
C GLU A 528 18.46 34.39 17.29
N ARG A 529 19.22 34.44 16.19
CA ARG A 529 19.18 35.54 15.22
C ARG A 529 18.10 35.39 14.17
N SER A 530 17.73 34.18 13.75
CA SER A 530 16.58 33.97 12.86
C SER A 530 15.28 34.36 13.58
N LEU A 531 15.18 34.02 14.88
CA LEU A 531 14.12 34.50 15.75
C LEU A 531 14.16 36.03 15.92
N ALA A 532 15.34 36.62 16.17
CA ALA A 532 15.48 38.06 16.32
C ALA A 532 15.15 38.83 15.03
N LEU A 533 15.56 38.33 13.86
CA LEU A 533 15.24 38.94 12.56
C LEU A 533 13.73 38.86 12.28
N SER A 534 13.13 37.69 12.52
CA SER A 534 11.69 37.50 12.35
C SER A 534 10.88 38.41 13.29
N ALA A 535 11.29 38.51 14.55
CA ALA A 535 10.69 39.41 15.53
C ALA A 535 10.84 40.89 15.14
N LEU A 536 11.99 41.29 14.59
CA LEU A 536 12.21 42.66 14.12
C LEU A 536 11.27 43.02 12.96
N TYR A 537 11.13 42.16 11.96
CA TYR A 537 10.20 42.41 10.84
C TYR A 537 8.75 42.51 11.33
N GLN A 538 8.36 41.68 12.30
CA GLN A 538 7.06 41.78 12.96
C GLN A 538 6.88 43.10 13.73
N GLU A 539 7.90 43.53 14.48
CA GLU A 539 7.88 44.81 15.22
C GLU A 539 7.74 46.01 14.28
N LEU A 540 8.45 45.98 13.14
CA LEU A 540 8.39 47.01 12.10
C LEU A 540 7.13 46.93 11.23
N ARG A 541 6.27 45.91 11.44
CA ARG A 541 5.10 45.61 10.60
C ARG A 541 5.45 45.47 9.10
N LEU A 542 6.66 44.98 8.81
CA LEU A 542 7.14 44.70 7.47
C LEU A 542 7.03 43.19 7.20
N PRO A 543 6.63 42.77 5.98
CA PRO A 543 6.68 41.36 5.62
C PRO A 543 8.12 40.88 5.60
N LEU A 544 8.38 39.68 6.12
CA LEU A 544 9.69 39.05 6.01
C LEU A 544 10.00 38.80 4.52
N PRO A 545 11.14 39.30 3.98
CA PRO A 545 11.48 39.11 2.59
C PRO A 545 11.56 37.62 2.23
N VAL A 546 11.18 37.29 0.99
CA VAL A 546 11.13 35.89 0.51
C VAL A 546 12.49 35.20 0.71
N CYS A 547 13.61 35.91 0.52
CA CYS A 547 14.96 35.38 0.73
C CYS A 547 15.19 34.88 2.17
N TRP A 548 14.78 35.64 3.18
CA TRP A 548 14.90 35.27 4.59
C TRP A 548 13.90 34.19 5.00
N ALA A 549 12.65 34.30 4.54
CA ALA A 549 11.63 33.28 4.80
C ALA A 549 12.05 31.91 4.28
N GLN A 550 12.54 31.85 3.02
CA GLN A 550 13.01 30.62 2.40
C GLN A 550 14.29 30.09 3.05
N ARG A 551 15.24 30.97 3.41
CA ARG A 551 16.44 30.57 4.16
C ARG A 551 16.10 29.91 5.50
N PHE A 552 15.24 30.53 6.30
CA PHE A 552 14.87 29.97 7.61
C PHE A 552 14.08 28.67 7.49
N GLU A 553 13.18 28.57 6.51
CA GLU A 553 12.50 27.32 6.22
C GLU A 553 13.50 26.22 5.81
N PHE A 554 14.47 26.56 4.96
CA PHE A 554 15.52 25.65 4.52
C PHE A 554 16.39 25.17 5.69
N GLU A 555 16.92 26.08 6.51
CA GLU A 555 17.74 25.75 7.68
C GLU A 555 16.96 24.89 8.69
N ARG A 556 15.67 25.19 8.91
CA ARG A 556 14.80 24.37 9.77
C ARG A 556 14.64 22.95 9.22
N ARG A 557 14.43 22.80 7.91
CA ARG A 557 14.33 21.48 7.25
C ARG A 557 15.64 20.71 7.35
N LEU A 558 16.79 21.38 7.19
CA LEU A 558 18.10 20.75 7.30
C LEU A 558 18.33 20.17 8.69
N ARG A 559 18.09 20.96 9.74
CA ARG A 559 18.20 20.50 11.14
C ARG A 559 17.22 19.39 11.48
N TRP A 560 15.99 19.51 11.00
CA TRP A 560 15.00 18.45 11.12
C TRP A 560 15.51 17.14 10.51
N ARG A 561 16.11 17.22 9.31
CA ARG A 561 16.69 16.06 8.63
C ARG A 561 17.86 15.47 9.41
N GLU A 562 18.79 16.29 9.89
CA GLU A 562 19.92 15.87 10.73
C GLU A 562 19.46 15.15 12.01
N ALA A 563 18.39 15.64 12.64
CA ALA A 563 17.81 15.00 13.82
C ALA A 563 17.05 13.70 13.49
N LEU A 564 16.42 13.63 12.31
CA LEU A 564 15.62 12.49 11.86
C LEU A 564 16.49 11.30 11.43
N MET A 565 17.56 11.53 10.68
CA MET A 565 18.41 10.47 10.12
C MET A 565 18.89 9.41 11.13
N PRO A 566 19.49 9.75 12.29
CA PRO A 566 19.92 8.75 13.26
C PRO A 566 18.75 7.95 13.87
N ARG A 567 17.55 8.55 13.95
CA ARG A 567 16.35 7.88 14.47
C ARG A 567 15.74 6.93 13.43
N MET A 568 15.78 7.31 12.15
CA MET A 568 15.40 6.41 11.06
C MET A 568 16.33 5.20 10.97
N GLU A 569 17.64 5.40 11.17
CA GLU A 569 18.60 4.29 11.20
C GLU A 569 18.39 3.39 12.43
N ALA A 570 18.11 3.98 13.60
CA ALA A 570 17.72 3.22 14.79
C ALA A 570 16.43 2.41 14.57
N LEU A 571 15.43 2.99 13.89
CA LEU A 571 14.19 2.29 13.52
C LEU A 571 14.46 1.16 12.54
N ARG A 572 15.27 1.38 11.51
CA ARG A 572 15.67 0.36 10.53
C ARG A 572 16.35 -0.83 11.21
N LYS A 573 17.31 -0.54 12.10
CA LYS A 573 17.99 -1.56 12.90
C LYS A 573 17.00 -2.31 13.79
N ALA A 574 16.10 -1.60 14.47
CA ALA A 574 15.09 -2.21 15.34
C ALA A 574 14.14 -3.14 14.57
N VAL A 575 13.69 -2.74 13.37
CA VAL A 575 12.86 -3.55 12.48
C VAL A 575 13.63 -4.79 12.03
N GLY A 576 14.90 -4.66 11.63
CA GLY A 576 15.75 -5.78 11.25
C GLY A 576 16.02 -6.78 12.38
N GLU A 577 16.10 -6.31 13.63
CA GLU A 577 16.23 -7.17 14.82
C GLU A 577 14.92 -7.87 15.23
N GLY A 578 13.76 -7.42 14.72
CA GLY A 578 12.44 -7.97 15.06
C GLY A 578 12.00 -7.76 16.51
N ARG A 579 12.73 -6.97 17.31
CA ARG A 579 12.42 -6.73 18.73
C ARG A 579 11.39 -5.62 18.86
N VAL A 580 10.10 -5.96 18.91
CA VAL A 580 8.99 -4.99 19.00
C VAL A 580 9.15 -3.91 20.06
N PRO A 581 9.68 -4.16 21.28
CA PRO A 581 9.92 -3.09 22.24
C PRO A 581 10.86 -2.00 21.70
N VAL A 582 11.93 -2.42 21.04
CA VAL A 582 12.92 -1.53 20.40
C VAL A 582 12.30 -0.84 19.20
N ILE A 583 11.49 -1.56 18.40
CA ILE A 583 10.73 -0.97 17.28
C ILE A 583 9.77 0.10 17.79
N ARG A 584 9.03 -0.17 18.87
CA ARG A 584 8.04 0.76 19.45
C ARG A 584 8.71 2.02 19.97
N GLU A 585 9.84 1.89 20.67
CA GLU A 585 10.63 3.03 21.14
C GLU A 585 11.19 3.85 19.98
N ALA A 586 11.86 3.20 19.01
CA ALA A 586 12.41 3.88 17.84
C ALA A 586 11.31 4.57 17.00
N LEU A 587 10.17 3.90 16.81
CA LEU A 587 9.01 4.45 16.09
C LEU A 587 8.43 5.67 16.81
N ALA A 588 8.37 5.66 18.15
CA ALA A 588 7.95 6.82 18.93
C ALA A 588 8.91 7.99 18.74
N GLN A 589 10.22 7.75 18.78
CA GLN A 589 11.24 8.78 18.53
C GLN A 589 11.13 9.38 17.13
N VAL A 590 10.84 8.58 16.10
CA VAL A 590 10.60 9.05 14.73
C VAL A 590 9.32 9.89 14.65
N ARG A 591 8.21 9.45 15.26
CA ARG A 591 6.92 10.17 15.26
C ARG A 591 7.00 11.55 15.89
N THR A 592 7.85 11.74 16.91
CA THR A 592 8.05 13.09 17.49
C THR A 592 8.64 14.10 16.51
N LEU A 593 9.36 13.63 15.47
CA LEU A 593 9.91 14.50 14.43
C LEU A 593 9.10 14.54 13.16
N SER A 594 8.34 13.49 12.81
CA SER A 594 7.70 13.37 11.49
C SER A 594 6.75 14.53 11.13
N ASN A 595 6.30 15.31 12.11
CA ASN A 595 5.45 16.50 11.88
C ASN A 595 6.21 17.69 11.25
N GLY A 596 7.56 17.67 11.23
CA GLY A 596 8.39 18.81 10.84
C GLY A 596 8.77 18.89 9.35
N GLY A 597 8.51 17.86 8.54
CA GLY A 597 8.95 17.82 7.14
C GLY A 597 8.42 16.64 6.33
N SER A 598 8.71 16.63 5.03
CA SER A 598 8.34 15.53 4.13
C SER A 598 9.31 14.34 4.27
N LEU A 599 8.77 13.17 4.55
CA LEU A 599 9.51 11.90 4.56
C LEU A 599 9.71 11.37 3.14
N THR A 600 10.78 10.60 2.91
CA THR A 600 10.97 9.87 1.65
C THR A 600 10.01 8.69 1.54
N LYS A 601 9.78 8.16 0.32
CA LYS A 601 8.94 6.98 0.10
C LYS A 601 9.43 5.77 0.91
N GLU A 602 10.75 5.58 0.98
CA GLU A 602 11.38 4.50 1.75
C GLU A 602 11.17 4.67 3.26
N GLU A 603 11.27 5.90 3.76
CA GLU A 603 11.04 6.21 5.16
C GLU A 603 9.59 5.95 5.57
N VAL A 604 8.63 6.35 4.74
CA VAL A 604 7.21 6.04 4.94
C VAL A 604 6.98 4.52 4.92
N ALA A 605 7.60 3.80 4.00
CA ALA A 605 7.50 2.34 3.92
C ALA A 605 8.07 1.66 5.19
N LEU A 606 9.22 2.12 5.69
CA LEU A 606 9.84 1.61 6.90
C LEU A 606 8.97 1.88 8.15
N ILE A 607 8.38 3.07 8.26
CA ILE A 607 7.43 3.39 9.33
C ILE A 607 6.21 2.47 9.27
N ALA A 608 5.64 2.26 8.08
CA ALA A 608 4.49 1.36 7.89
C ALA A 608 4.84 -0.10 8.20
N GLU A 609 6.07 -0.54 7.91
CA GLU A 609 6.58 -1.86 8.31
C GLU A 609 6.72 -1.98 9.83
N ALA A 610 7.34 -0.98 10.47
CA ALA A 610 7.45 -0.92 11.93
C ALA A 610 6.08 -0.95 12.60
N GLU A 611 5.11 -0.18 12.09
CA GLU A 611 3.74 -0.15 12.60
C GLU A 611 3.04 -1.51 12.46
N ARG A 612 3.22 -2.19 11.32
CA ARG A 612 2.71 -3.56 11.14
C ARG A 612 3.35 -4.54 12.12
N ALA A 613 4.67 -4.45 12.32
CA ALA A 613 5.38 -5.30 13.27
C ALA A 613 4.89 -5.08 14.72
N VAL A 614 4.67 -3.81 15.12
CA VAL A 614 4.10 -3.48 16.43
C VAL A 614 2.65 -3.95 16.55
N GLY A 615 1.84 -3.80 15.50
CA GLY A 615 0.43 -4.22 15.49
C GLY A 615 0.20 -5.73 15.49
N GLN A 616 1.19 -6.51 15.05
CA GLN A 616 1.14 -7.98 15.07
C GLN A 616 1.54 -8.59 16.42
N ALA A 617 2.12 -7.81 17.33
CA ALA A 617 2.48 -8.27 18.66
C ALA A 617 1.20 -8.62 19.45
N ARG A 618 1.06 -9.90 19.84
CA ARG A 618 -0.07 -10.36 20.65
C ARG A 618 0.40 -10.67 22.05
N VAL A 619 -0.30 -10.14 23.04
CA VAL A 619 -0.13 -10.60 24.42
C VAL A 619 -0.78 -11.97 24.53
N VAL A 620 0.03 -12.98 24.87
CA VAL A 620 -0.42 -14.35 25.10
C VAL A 620 -0.26 -14.62 26.59
N GLN A 621 -1.34 -15.11 27.21
CA GLN A 621 -1.30 -15.63 28.57
C GLN A 621 -1.22 -17.15 28.52
N VAL A 622 -0.22 -17.72 29.19
CA VAL A 622 -0.01 -19.15 29.31
C VAL A 622 -0.04 -19.53 30.78
N VAL A 623 -0.77 -20.59 31.11
CA VAL A 623 -0.90 -21.11 32.47
C VAL A 623 -0.18 -22.44 32.56
N PHE A 624 0.80 -22.53 33.45
CA PHE A 624 1.65 -23.68 33.68
C PHE A 624 1.17 -24.32 34.98
N GLN A 625 0.61 -25.52 34.88
CA GLN A 625 -0.02 -26.19 36.01
C GLN A 625 0.19 -27.69 35.83
N ASN A 626 0.60 -28.41 36.88
CA ASN A 626 0.92 -29.82 36.70
C ASN A 626 -0.31 -30.64 36.27
N GLY A 627 -0.12 -31.53 35.29
CA GLY A 627 -1.20 -32.26 34.62
C GLY A 627 -1.91 -31.47 33.52
N ARG A 628 -1.59 -30.19 33.33
CA ARG A 628 -1.94 -29.38 32.16
C ARG A 628 -0.66 -28.88 31.54
N LEU A 629 -0.17 -29.59 30.52
CA LEU A 629 1.05 -29.22 29.80
C LEU A 629 0.67 -28.23 28.68
N PRO A 630 0.83 -26.90 28.86
CA PRO A 630 0.55 -25.95 27.79
C PRO A 630 1.50 -26.14 26.60
N VAL A 631 2.69 -26.69 26.84
CA VAL A 631 3.65 -27.13 25.83
C VAL A 631 4.40 -28.39 26.30
N PRO A 632 5.02 -29.16 25.38
CA PRO A 632 5.76 -30.39 25.71
C PRO A 632 6.99 -30.21 26.60
N GLU A 633 7.63 -29.05 26.58
CA GLU A 633 8.91 -28.77 27.27
C GLU A 633 8.73 -28.53 28.77
N PHE A 634 7.53 -28.13 29.21
CA PHE A 634 7.25 -27.94 30.63
C PHE A 634 7.18 -29.30 31.33
N GLN A 635 8.14 -29.59 32.21
CA GLN A 635 8.16 -30.87 32.93
C GLN A 635 7.39 -30.84 34.24
N GLY A 636 6.83 -29.67 34.60
CA GLY A 636 6.06 -29.46 35.81
C GLY A 636 6.73 -28.51 36.81
N LEU A 637 5.96 -28.14 37.82
CA LEU A 637 6.38 -27.48 39.04
C LEU A 637 6.78 -28.56 40.06
N ARG A 638 8.07 -28.58 40.41
CA ARG A 638 8.62 -29.41 41.48
C ARG A 638 8.42 -28.69 42.80
N ILE A 639 7.90 -29.41 43.79
CA ILE A 639 7.64 -28.91 45.13
C ILE A 639 8.22 -29.91 46.11
N ASP A 640 8.98 -29.43 47.10
CA ASP A 640 9.45 -30.24 48.23
C ASP A 640 9.25 -29.44 49.53
N GLN A 641 9.15 -30.14 50.65
CA GLN A 641 8.92 -29.55 51.96
C GLN A 641 9.98 -30.02 52.95
N ILE A 642 10.74 -29.07 53.48
CA ILE A 642 11.82 -29.31 54.44
C ILE A 642 11.42 -28.85 55.84
N GLY A 643 11.75 -29.65 56.86
CA GLY A 643 11.26 -29.43 58.22
C GLY A 643 12.29 -29.66 59.32
N SER A 644 12.38 -28.73 60.28
CA SER A 644 13.32 -28.79 61.42
C SER A 644 12.93 -29.78 62.52
N TYR A 645 11.86 -30.57 62.32
CA TYR A 645 11.41 -31.54 63.31
C TYR A 645 12.51 -32.59 63.52
N HIS A 646 12.84 -32.95 64.76
CA HIS A 646 13.98 -33.85 65.03
C HIS A 646 13.90 -35.21 64.32
N ARG A 647 12.70 -35.68 63.98
CA ARG A 647 12.49 -36.91 63.18
C ARG A 647 12.53 -36.69 61.67
N SER A 648 12.38 -35.44 61.20
CA SER A 648 12.31 -35.06 59.79
C SER A 648 13.55 -34.34 59.28
N ALA A 649 14.51 -33.99 60.15
CA ALA A 649 15.66 -33.17 59.77
C ALA A 649 16.48 -33.78 58.62
N ASP A 650 16.52 -35.12 58.53
CA ASP A 650 17.17 -35.89 57.47
C ASP A 650 16.17 -36.62 56.56
N GLN A 651 14.85 -36.41 56.73
CA GLN A 651 13.83 -36.99 55.86
C GLN A 651 13.42 -36.00 54.76
N CYS A 652 13.17 -36.52 53.56
CA CYS A 652 12.64 -35.77 52.42
C CYS A 652 11.11 -35.91 52.34
N ASP A 653 10.41 -35.02 51.64
CA ASP A 653 8.94 -35.07 51.45
C ASP A 653 8.13 -35.19 52.76
N PHE A 654 8.61 -34.59 53.84
CA PHE A 654 7.96 -34.72 55.13
C PHE A 654 6.58 -34.08 55.13
N GLU A 655 5.54 -34.91 55.28
CA GLU A 655 4.12 -34.51 55.33
C GLU A 655 3.55 -33.83 54.07
N MET A 656 4.24 -33.89 52.92
CA MET A 656 3.71 -33.40 51.62
C MET A 656 2.33 -33.97 51.30
N LYS A 657 2.08 -35.20 51.76
CA LYS A 657 0.76 -35.85 51.69
C LYS A 657 -0.35 -35.00 52.31
N ASN A 658 -0.12 -34.00 53.16
CA ASN A 658 -1.18 -33.20 53.78
C ASN A 658 -1.25 -31.76 53.26
N GLY A 659 -0.82 -31.52 52.02
CA GLY A 659 -0.68 -30.18 51.47
C GLY A 659 0.70 -29.57 51.73
N LEU A 660 0.99 -28.45 51.07
CA LEU A 660 2.20 -27.67 51.32
C LEU A 660 2.03 -26.81 52.57
N ARG A 661 2.94 -26.96 53.52
CA ARG A 661 2.91 -26.30 54.83
C ARG A 661 4.12 -25.40 55.02
N VAL A 662 3.87 -24.18 55.47
CA VAL A 662 4.92 -23.21 55.79
C VAL A 662 4.63 -22.52 57.12
N GLY A 663 5.63 -22.39 58.00
CA GLY A 663 5.48 -21.78 59.32
C GLY A 663 6.18 -22.56 60.44
N ALA A 664 5.74 -22.40 61.70
CA ALA A 664 6.42 -23.01 62.85
C ALA A 664 5.48 -23.64 63.89
N ALA A 665 4.75 -24.72 63.56
CA ALA A 665 3.98 -25.47 64.58
C ALA A 665 4.73 -26.74 65.03
N GLY A 666 5.56 -26.61 66.08
CA GLY A 666 6.37 -27.72 66.63
C GLY A 666 7.72 -27.94 65.93
N GLY A 667 7.96 -27.24 64.83
CA GLY A 667 9.21 -27.17 64.07
C GLY A 667 9.03 -26.22 62.90
N LEU A 668 10.13 -25.72 62.33
CA LEU A 668 10.09 -24.85 61.15
C LEU A 668 9.80 -25.69 59.91
N LEU A 669 8.79 -25.30 59.13
CA LEU A 669 8.45 -25.86 57.83
C LEU A 669 8.65 -24.81 56.75
N ARG A 670 9.34 -25.20 55.68
CA ARG A 670 9.61 -24.38 54.49
C ARG A 670 9.38 -25.21 53.24
N ALA A 671 9.09 -24.53 52.15
CA ALA A 671 8.86 -25.16 50.86
C ALA A 671 9.89 -24.74 49.83
N LEU A 672 10.28 -25.67 48.97
CA LEU A 672 11.14 -25.46 47.81
C LEU A 672 10.28 -25.59 46.56
N LEU A 673 10.39 -24.65 45.63
CA LEU A 673 9.59 -24.58 44.40
C LEU A 673 10.53 -24.42 43.20
N ARG A 674 10.40 -25.25 42.16
CA ARG A 674 11.16 -25.07 40.90
C ARG A 674 10.30 -25.37 39.68
N PHE A 675 10.44 -24.58 38.62
CA PHE A 675 9.70 -24.73 37.38
C PHE A 675 10.59 -25.37 36.31
N ASP A 676 10.48 -26.69 36.11
CA ASP A 676 11.35 -27.38 35.17
C ASP A 676 10.92 -27.09 33.71
N GLY A 677 11.88 -26.76 32.84
CA GLY A 677 11.65 -26.46 31.42
C GLY A 677 11.23 -25.02 31.12
N LEU A 678 11.25 -24.12 32.11
CA LEU A 678 10.79 -22.75 31.94
C LEU A 678 11.67 -21.93 30.99
N SER A 679 12.99 -22.16 30.99
CA SER A 679 13.95 -21.46 30.12
C SER A 679 13.73 -21.74 28.63
N GLU A 680 13.35 -22.96 28.26
CA GLU A 680 13.08 -23.37 26.87
C GLU A 680 11.74 -22.80 26.38
N LEU A 681 10.73 -22.83 27.26
CA LEU A 681 9.35 -22.46 26.97
C LEU A 681 9.15 -20.95 26.80
N LEU A 682 9.89 -20.18 27.59
CA LEU A 682 9.86 -18.74 27.54
C LEU A 682 10.41 -18.20 26.18
N GLY A 683 11.19 -18.99 25.42
CA GLY A 683 11.47 -18.77 24.00
C GLY A 683 12.19 -17.44 23.69
N ARG A 684 11.74 -16.72 22.63
CA ARG A 684 12.19 -15.34 22.30
C ARG A 684 11.15 -14.26 22.65
N GLY A 685 10.08 -14.63 23.36
CA GLY A 685 9.01 -13.69 23.74
C GLY A 685 9.46 -12.68 24.80
N ARG A 686 8.77 -11.54 24.90
CA ARG A 686 9.01 -10.61 26.02
C ARG A 686 8.10 -10.97 27.18
N LEU A 687 8.67 -11.36 28.31
CA LEU A 687 7.91 -11.48 29.56
C LEU A 687 7.32 -10.13 29.97
N LEU A 688 5.98 -10.07 30.05
CA LEU A 688 5.26 -8.89 30.55
C LEU A 688 4.96 -9.06 32.03
N LYS A 689 4.39 -10.20 32.41
CA LYS A 689 4.00 -10.51 33.78
C LYS A 689 4.15 -11.99 34.08
N ALA A 690 4.59 -12.33 35.29
CA ALA A 690 4.57 -13.69 35.80
C ALA A 690 3.95 -13.71 37.19
N THR A 691 3.04 -14.63 37.45
CA THR A 691 2.34 -14.71 38.73
C THR A 691 2.25 -16.17 39.15
N LEU A 692 2.89 -16.52 40.26
CA LEU A 692 2.68 -17.81 40.91
C LEU A 692 1.41 -17.73 41.74
N GLU A 693 0.52 -18.69 41.57
CA GLU A 693 -0.73 -18.80 42.32
C GLU A 693 -0.80 -20.12 43.07
N LEU A 694 -1.04 -20.05 44.37
CA LEU A 694 -1.24 -21.20 45.26
C LEU A 694 -2.61 -21.10 45.91
N TYR A 695 -3.40 -22.18 45.87
CA TYR A 695 -4.71 -22.22 46.49
C TYR A 695 -4.60 -22.53 47.99
N GLN A 696 -5.19 -21.68 48.82
CA GLN A 696 -5.23 -21.83 50.27
C GLN A 696 -6.61 -22.35 50.71
N PRO A 697 -6.76 -23.65 51.02
CA PRO A 697 -8.06 -24.23 51.37
C PRO A 697 -8.58 -23.75 52.72
N GLU A 698 -7.69 -23.53 53.68
CA GLU A 698 -8.03 -23.19 55.07
C GLU A 698 -7.50 -21.82 55.47
N GLY A 699 -8.25 -21.12 56.30
CA GLY A 699 -7.85 -19.81 56.84
C GLY A 699 -6.65 -19.97 57.75
N THR A 700 -5.78 -18.96 57.80
CA THR A 700 -4.65 -18.97 58.73
C THR A 700 -5.08 -18.47 60.11
N ALA A 701 -4.57 -19.11 61.17
CA ALA A 701 -4.75 -18.65 62.55
C ALA A 701 -3.98 -17.34 62.86
N ALA A 702 -3.24 -16.81 61.89
CA ALA A 702 -2.46 -15.59 62.03
C ALA A 702 -2.68 -14.64 60.87
N PRO A 703 -3.72 -13.79 60.97
CA PRO A 703 -3.86 -12.68 60.05
C PRO A 703 -2.62 -11.78 60.12
N ASN A 704 -2.24 -11.22 58.97
CA ASN A 704 -1.07 -10.39 58.70
C ASN A 704 0.29 -11.11 58.60
N ALA A 705 0.29 -12.45 58.60
CA ALA A 705 1.49 -13.21 58.28
C ALA A 705 1.94 -12.93 56.83
N ALA A 706 3.22 -12.60 56.64
CA ALA A 706 3.79 -12.44 55.32
C ALA A 706 4.39 -13.78 54.86
N VAL A 707 3.96 -14.32 53.72
CA VAL A 707 4.62 -15.48 53.08
C VAL A 707 5.43 -14.97 51.90
N ALA A 708 6.74 -15.20 51.94
CA ALA A 708 7.69 -14.63 50.99
C ALA A 708 8.48 -15.72 50.25
N LEU A 709 8.88 -15.39 49.02
CA LEU A 709 9.65 -16.23 48.11
C LEU A 709 11.06 -15.65 47.96
N TYR A 710 12.08 -16.50 48.12
CA TYR A 710 13.49 -16.14 48.07
C TYR A 710 14.18 -16.99 46.99
N PRO A 711 14.91 -16.41 46.03
CA PRO A 711 15.66 -17.16 45.04
C PRO A 711 16.67 -18.09 45.69
N LEU A 712 16.68 -19.36 45.29
CA LEU A 712 17.73 -20.29 45.68
C LEU A 712 18.99 -20.02 44.87
N ARG A 713 20.14 -20.12 45.53
CA ARG A 713 21.47 -20.00 44.93
C ARG A 713 22.16 -21.35 44.80
N ARG A 714 21.66 -22.35 45.53
CA ARG A 714 22.14 -23.72 45.53
C ARG A 714 21.11 -24.63 44.87
N ALA A 715 21.60 -25.47 43.97
CA ALA A 715 20.81 -26.52 43.36
C ALA A 715 20.29 -27.50 44.41
N TRP A 716 19.10 -28.04 44.15
CA TRP A 716 18.50 -29.07 44.99
C TRP A 716 17.84 -30.14 44.13
N THR A 717 17.71 -31.33 44.70
CA THR A 717 17.09 -32.46 44.03
C THR A 717 15.65 -32.60 44.52
N PRO A 718 14.65 -32.59 43.61
CA PRO A 718 13.27 -32.89 43.95
C PRO A 718 13.11 -34.21 44.69
N ASP A 719 12.17 -34.25 45.65
CA ASP A 719 11.80 -35.43 46.45
C ASP A 719 12.97 -35.99 47.31
N ALA A 720 13.99 -35.16 47.52
CA ALA A 720 15.28 -35.58 48.04
C ALA A 720 15.97 -34.53 48.91
N SER A 721 15.34 -33.37 49.10
CA SER A 721 15.86 -32.34 49.99
C SER A 721 15.30 -32.54 51.39
N SER A 722 16.15 -32.34 52.39
CA SER A 722 15.80 -32.38 53.80
C SER A 722 16.16 -31.05 54.46
N TRP A 723 15.90 -30.94 55.76
CA TRP A 723 16.31 -29.75 56.51
C TRP A 723 17.82 -29.56 56.56
N MET A 724 18.59 -30.66 56.52
CA MET A 724 20.06 -30.63 56.59
C MET A 724 20.73 -30.69 55.21
N HIS A 725 20.09 -31.33 54.22
CA HIS A 725 20.69 -31.65 52.92
C HIS A 725 19.85 -31.14 51.74
N ALA A 726 20.51 -30.69 50.68
CA ALA A 726 19.90 -30.28 49.42
C ALA A 726 19.71 -31.45 48.42
N ASP A 727 20.25 -32.63 48.71
CA ASP A 727 20.25 -33.78 47.81
C ASP A 727 20.08 -35.15 48.50
N ARG A 728 19.75 -36.16 47.67
CA ARG A 728 19.35 -37.52 48.08
C ARG A 728 20.44 -38.35 48.77
N GLY A 729 21.69 -37.89 48.75
CA GLY A 729 22.84 -38.61 49.30
C GLY A 729 23.44 -37.97 50.54
N GLY A 730 22.93 -36.81 50.96
CA GLY A 730 23.55 -35.98 51.97
C GLY A 730 24.94 -35.46 51.57
N LEU A 731 25.26 -35.49 50.28
CA LEU A 731 26.55 -35.04 49.76
C LEU A 731 26.60 -33.51 49.70
N GLN A 732 25.45 -32.88 49.50
CA GLN A 732 25.31 -31.43 49.53
C GLN A 732 24.49 -31.00 50.75
N THR A 733 25.17 -30.45 51.75
CA THR A 733 24.51 -29.82 52.90
C THR A 733 24.11 -28.38 52.56
N TRP A 734 23.01 -27.93 53.15
CA TRP A 734 22.75 -26.49 53.24
C TRP A 734 23.87 -25.82 54.05
N GLU A 735 24.24 -24.59 53.70
CA GLU A 735 25.18 -23.81 54.52
C GLU A 735 24.62 -23.59 55.93
N LYS A 736 23.31 -23.32 56.02
CA LYS A 736 22.57 -23.36 57.28
C LYS A 736 21.31 -24.20 57.11
N PRO A 737 20.93 -25.00 58.12
CA PRO A 737 19.74 -25.83 58.06
C PRO A 737 18.49 -25.06 57.60
N GLY A 738 17.67 -25.70 56.79
CA GLY A 738 16.48 -25.13 56.17
C GLY A 738 16.75 -24.19 55.00
N ALA A 739 17.91 -24.30 54.34
CA ALA A 739 18.38 -23.36 53.30
C ALA A 739 18.42 -21.90 53.80
N SER A 740 18.88 -21.69 55.04
CA SER A 740 18.91 -20.37 55.68
C SER A 740 20.22 -19.59 55.45
N GLY A 741 21.20 -20.18 54.76
CA GLY A 741 22.49 -19.56 54.48
C GLY A 741 22.42 -18.55 53.34
N GLU A 742 23.32 -17.57 53.34
CA GLU A 742 23.43 -16.59 52.24
C GLU A 742 23.92 -17.23 50.94
N LYS A 743 24.56 -18.41 51.03
CA LYS A 743 24.92 -19.25 49.88
C LYS A 743 23.79 -20.18 49.44
N ASP A 744 22.74 -20.36 50.24
CA ASP A 744 21.63 -21.26 49.92
C ASP A 744 20.48 -20.50 49.26
N ALA A 745 20.10 -19.35 49.83
CA ALA A 745 19.03 -18.50 49.34
C ALA A 745 19.41 -17.02 49.42
N ASP A 746 18.78 -16.19 48.59
CA ASP A 746 18.94 -14.74 48.67
C ASP A 746 18.35 -14.19 49.99
N ALA A 747 18.95 -13.12 50.50
CA ALA A 747 18.47 -12.44 51.69
C ALA A 747 17.21 -11.62 51.41
N GLN A 748 17.06 -11.13 50.17
CA GLN A 748 15.91 -10.34 49.74
C GLN A 748 14.85 -11.22 49.08
N ALA A 749 13.60 -11.09 49.53
CA ALA A 749 12.47 -11.75 48.89
C ALA A 749 12.19 -11.12 47.51
N VAL A 750 11.88 -11.95 46.52
CA VAL A 750 11.45 -11.51 45.18
C VAL A 750 9.95 -11.24 45.10
N ALA A 751 9.18 -11.88 45.98
CA ALA A 751 7.75 -11.65 46.09
C ALA A 751 7.27 -11.98 47.51
N GLN A 752 6.21 -11.32 47.96
CA GLN A 752 5.59 -11.59 49.25
C GLN A 752 4.08 -11.33 49.20
N VAL A 753 3.32 -12.09 50.00
CA VAL A 753 1.88 -11.95 50.16
C VAL A 753 1.55 -11.86 51.64
N LEU A 754 0.71 -10.89 52.02
CA LEU A 754 0.14 -10.81 53.37
C LEU A 754 -1.13 -11.65 53.44
N LEU A 755 -1.23 -12.52 54.43
CA LEU A 755 -2.41 -13.34 54.67
C LEU A 755 -3.43 -12.56 55.50
N ASP A 756 -4.69 -12.59 55.10
CA ASP A 756 -5.80 -11.85 55.74
C ASP A 756 -6.67 -12.74 56.65
N GLY A 757 -6.30 -14.01 56.82
CA GLY A 757 -7.07 -15.00 57.59
C GLY A 757 -8.22 -15.66 56.82
N GLN A 758 -8.54 -15.22 55.60
CA GLN A 758 -9.58 -15.83 54.77
C GLN A 758 -9.16 -17.20 54.22
N SER A 759 -10.15 -18.07 54.01
CA SER A 759 -10.02 -19.42 53.48
C SER A 759 -10.58 -19.54 52.05
N GLY A 760 -10.15 -20.57 51.31
CA GLY A 760 -10.69 -20.91 50.00
C GLY A 760 -10.30 -19.97 48.87
N LEU A 761 -9.13 -19.32 48.95
CA LEU A 761 -8.68 -18.28 48.01
C LEU A 761 -7.36 -18.65 47.33
N TRP A 762 -7.17 -18.14 46.12
CA TRP A 762 -5.85 -18.11 45.48
C TRP A 762 -5.01 -16.98 46.07
N ARG A 763 -3.78 -17.32 46.48
CA ARG A 763 -2.75 -16.35 46.84
C ARG A 763 -1.80 -16.22 45.66
N SER A 764 -1.43 -14.98 45.33
CA SER A 764 -0.72 -14.67 44.09
C SER A 764 0.57 -13.90 44.37
N TRP A 765 1.70 -14.41 43.90
CA TRP A 765 3.03 -13.79 44.02
C TRP A 765 3.49 -13.31 42.64
N ASP A 766 3.84 -12.04 42.52
CA ASP A 766 4.42 -11.49 41.29
C ASP A 766 5.88 -11.92 41.15
N LEU A 767 6.14 -12.81 40.19
CA LEU A 767 7.47 -13.34 39.89
C LEU A 767 8.08 -12.72 38.64
N SER A 768 7.54 -11.60 38.14
CA SER A 768 7.98 -11.00 36.88
C SER A 768 9.47 -10.67 36.88
N ASP A 769 9.98 -10.10 37.97
CA ASP A 769 11.40 -9.76 38.11
C ASP A 769 12.27 -11.02 38.23
N TYR A 770 11.75 -12.08 38.86
CA TYR A 770 12.47 -13.35 38.98
C TYR A 770 12.65 -14.04 37.65
N LEU A 771 11.57 -14.24 36.91
CA LEU A 771 11.68 -14.87 35.61
C LEU A 771 12.47 -14.03 34.61
N ARG A 772 12.39 -12.69 34.70
CA ARG A 772 13.25 -11.81 33.89
C ARG A 772 14.73 -11.95 34.27
N GLY A 773 15.04 -12.06 35.56
CA GLY A 773 16.39 -12.31 36.05
C GLY A 773 16.97 -13.64 35.57
N VAL A 774 16.17 -14.72 35.63
CA VAL A 774 16.54 -16.03 35.07
C VAL A 774 16.77 -15.93 33.56
N TRP A 775 15.88 -15.24 32.84
CA TRP A 775 15.99 -15.04 31.39
C TRP A 775 17.30 -14.33 30.99
N GLU A 776 17.62 -13.24 31.69
CA GLU A 776 18.80 -12.43 31.40
C GLU A 776 20.10 -13.09 31.89
N GLY A 777 20.02 -14.31 32.45
CA GLY A 777 21.15 -15.02 33.05
C GLY A 777 21.66 -14.37 34.34
N ARG A 778 20.91 -13.41 34.92
CA ARG A 778 21.24 -12.82 36.22
C ARG A 778 21.09 -13.84 37.34
N TRP A 779 20.13 -14.75 37.22
CA TRP A 779 19.87 -15.83 38.18
C TRP A 779 19.94 -17.19 37.50
N LYS A 780 20.47 -18.20 38.21
CA LYS A 780 20.33 -19.61 37.82
C LYS A 780 18.96 -20.09 38.28
N ASP A 781 18.30 -20.93 37.48
CA ASP A 781 16.99 -21.49 37.84
C ASP A 781 17.14 -22.64 38.84
N GLU A 782 17.60 -22.32 40.05
CA GLU A 782 17.71 -23.27 41.16
C GLU A 782 16.41 -23.33 41.98
N GLY A 783 15.39 -22.56 41.60
CA GLY A 783 14.09 -22.49 42.27
C GLY A 783 13.97 -21.39 43.32
N LEU A 784 12.93 -21.49 44.14
CA LEU A 784 12.50 -20.53 45.14
C LEU A 784 12.30 -21.22 46.50
N LEU A 785 12.79 -20.61 47.56
CA LEU A 785 12.47 -20.94 48.94
C LEU A 785 11.25 -20.13 49.39
N MET A 786 10.19 -20.81 49.81
CA MET A 786 9.00 -20.20 50.42
C MET A 786 9.04 -20.35 51.93
N ARG A 787 8.92 -19.23 52.65
CA ARG A 787 8.85 -19.20 54.12
C ARG A 787 8.00 -18.04 54.63
N VAL A 788 7.60 -18.09 55.90
CA VAL A 788 6.99 -16.92 56.56
C VAL A 788 8.08 -15.87 56.80
N ALA A 789 7.85 -14.64 56.34
CA ALA A 789 8.73 -13.51 56.51
C ALA A 789 8.54 -12.86 57.89
N ARG A 790 9.67 -12.57 58.56
CA ARG A 790 9.81 -11.95 59.90
C ARG A 790 9.10 -12.74 61.02
N ASP A 791 9.88 -13.10 62.03
CA ASP A 791 9.42 -13.81 63.24
C ASP A 791 8.60 -15.06 62.94
N GLU A 792 9.28 -16.11 62.44
CA GLU A 792 8.70 -17.43 62.08
C GLU A 792 7.70 -17.89 63.15
N PRO A 793 6.41 -17.73 62.88
CA PRO A 793 5.41 -17.69 63.93
C PRO A 793 4.85 -19.07 64.21
N ARG A 794 4.26 -19.25 65.40
CA ARG A 794 3.86 -20.57 65.94
C ARG A 794 2.63 -21.23 65.26
N PHE A 795 2.38 -20.94 64.00
CA PHE A 795 1.28 -21.50 63.21
C PHE A 795 1.78 -22.04 61.87
N LEU A 796 0.92 -22.79 61.17
CA LEU A 796 1.16 -23.26 59.80
C LEU A 796 0.19 -22.59 58.84
N VAL A 797 0.68 -22.35 57.63
CA VAL A 797 -0.12 -21.96 56.47
C VAL A 797 -0.16 -23.16 55.53
N HIS A 798 -1.36 -23.50 55.06
CA HIS A 798 -1.60 -24.65 54.20
C HIS A 798 -1.95 -24.21 52.78
N PHE A 799 -1.31 -24.82 51.78
CA PHE A 799 -1.65 -24.68 50.37
C PHE A 799 -1.90 -26.04 49.73
N CYS A 800 -2.77 -26.09 48.73
CA CYS A 800 -3.01 -27.30 47.94
C CYS A 800 -1.80 -27.63 47.05
N VAL A 801 -1.48 -28.93 46.96
CA VAL A 801 -0.48 -29.52 46.04
C VAL A 801 -1.09 -30.73 45.33
N GLU A 802 -0.28 -31.45 44.55
CA GLU A 802 -0.74 -32.55 43.69
C GLU A 802 -1.38 -33.73 44.42
N GLU A 803 -0.92 -34.04 45.63
CA GLU A 803 -1.38 -35.18 46.42
C GLU A 803 -1.78 -34.73 47.83
N GLY A 804 -3.04 -34.98 48.21
CA GLY A 804 -3.53 -34.72 49.57
C GLY A 804 -4.73 -35.56 49.99
N PRO A 805 -4.95 -35.87 51.29
CA PRO A 805 -6.03 -36.73 51.77
C PRO A 805 -7.40 -36.03 51.74
N ALA A 806 -7.44 -34.72 51.51
CA ALA A 806 -8.68 -33.96 51.45
C ALA A 806 -9.28 -34.04 50.04
N ALA A 807 -10.61 -34.12 49.94
CA ALA A 807 -11.33 -34.10 48.65
C ALA A 807 -10.95 -32.88 47.76
N VAL A 808 -10.50 -31.79 48.37
CA VAL A 808 -10.04 -30.56 47.72
C VAL A 808 -8.67 -30.75 47.03
N ALA A 809 -7.80 -31.61 47.56
CA ALA A 809 -6.47 -31.87 46.98
C ALA A 809 -6.52 -32.71 45.69
N ASN A 810 -7.65 -33.40 45.45
CA ASN A 810 -7.83 -34.19 44.22
C ASN A 810 -8.37 -33.37 43.03
N ASP A 811 -8.72 -32.09 43.21
CA ASP A 811 -9.16 -31.23 42.10
C ASP A 811 -7.95 -30.68 41.33
N PRO A 812 -7.70 -31.12 40.07
CA PRO A 812 -6.58 -30.63 39.28
C PRO A 812 -6.63 -29.12 39.01
N ALA A 813 -7.81 -28.49 39.12
CA ALA A 813 -7.96 -27.06 38.92
C ALA A 813 -7.34 -26.23 40.06
N LEU A 814 -7.23 -26.79 41.27
CA LEU A 814 -6.70 -26.14 42.47
C LEU A 814 -5.19 -26.34 42.68
N ARG A 815 -4.53 -27.06 41.76
CA ARG A 815 -3.08 -27.27 41.82
C ARG A 815 -2.31 -25.96 41.63
N PRO A 816 -1.13 -25.81 42.26
CA PRO A 816 -0.23 -24.69 42.03
C PRO A 816 -0.05 -24.38 40.55
N ARG A 817 -0.13 -23.10 40.19
CA ARG A 817 0.03 -22.67 38.79
C ARG A 817 0.87 -21.42 38.66
N LEU A 818 1.67 -21.35 37.61
CA LEU A 818 2.38 -20.15 37.19
C LEU A 818 1.64 -19.57 35.98
N VAL A 819 1.14 -18.35 36.09
CA VAL A 819 0.48 -17.62 35.01
C VAL A 819 1.51 -16.67 34.42
N VAL A 820 1.84 -16.83 33.15
CA VAL A 820 2.80 -15.98 32.44
C VAL A 820 2.12 -15.27 31.29
N GLU A 821 2.21 -13.95 31.28
CA GLU A 821 1.84 -13.10 30.16
C GLU A 821 3.11 -12.69 29.43
N PHE A 822 3.19 -13.03 28.15
CA PHE A 822 4.29 -12.60 27.31
C PHE A 822 3.78 -12.06 25.98
N GLU A 823 4.54 -11.13 25.43
CA GLU A 823 4.31 -10.62 24.08
C GLU A 823 4.91 -11.64 23.09
N LYS A 824 4.04 -12.36 22.36
CA LYS A 824 4.45 -13.28 21.29
C LYS A 824 4.52 -12.51 19.97
N PHE A 825 5.62 -12.72 19.25
CA PHE A 825 5.89 -12.07 17.96
C PHE A 825 5.69 -13.09 16.83
N GLY A 826 4.69 -12.87 15.97
CA GLY A 826 4.42 -13.74 14.81
C GLY A 826 3.96 -15.17 15.16
N PRO A 827 3.69 -16.02 14.15
CA PRO A 827 3.23 -17.40 14.35
C PRO A 827 4.18 -18.25 15.20
#